data_AF-A0AAD8F5A9-F1
#
_entry.id   AF-A0AAD8F5A9-F1
#
_cell.length_a   1.000
_cell.length_b   1.000
_cell.length_c   1.000
_cell.angle_alpha   90.00
_cell.angle_beta   90.00
_cell.angle_gamma   90.00
#
_symmetry.space_group_name_H-M   'P 1'
#
loop_
_entity.id
_entity.type
_entity.pdbx_description
1 polymer ?
#
loop_
_entity_poly.entity_id
_entity_poly.type
_entity_poly.pdbx_seq_one_letter_code
_entity_poly.pdbx_strand_id
1 'polypeptide(L)'
;MAAEGENVTGDSANSSTPPNNETSKAISYTLEALQLIKDAQQQHGLRHGDYQRYRGYCSRRIKRIRKSLHFPQGNRNRVTPKKIKEEILTDTRYLHLPLFCAERCWAYAMQLKSEANTEPRKRFHMISKLKKAVVYAEELESIGNSVKCDARTKLECQAYSAWIKGCLEFEEGKWESAMEYYTKAKTIYEKLANAFSEEVQAVYQQRVDEIAPNLRYCAYNIGDESALQDLQKMRIAAGGDQLSFKLDDLLSQTREKQAATLSEVTWRGRTVPVKVEAVRLFLLNMQDLNTELAAAESLDSRVSIYESILKQCIDAQQALRDTLQEDQVFKAAVRGQPIEGKISNQHYLHSYLMYIRLTTTVDRNLLMIENLKQNLPENNREEGRKITKPQDLVRLYDIIIQNLNDIPNLHGIQEDATIVSEIETSVLGYKAFRSYYIARSYASAKKWKETVSLYQRALDNCKKAIGGLKKQTQNGKIKQEISALEELEQHISGQMFSCQAYSILDSSSTGEQTFSTQVTDKRPLEDRLDEYLLEKSLTSKKATLTRFPPEFEPIPCRPLFFDLALNHIEFPSLEDKLEQKKAAGGGLTGMVKGWLFGGVKNNSDILLLPLGYYVHKVETMADDLNGKLAQAFKYYVEVSSVGQNLTEAAKKEIKDKGMNKMLKETCGDSVAKASEAQVFPKYCDKKTKKLHLDVFLGDFLVELAATVIQNKKKLAKRPDLTDSEVLALAAELKEKIATKADAKPKEVKVDAVTARLTDTKAYTGTHKERFDDSGKGKGIAGRKNLVDDSGYVTGYKGQGSSDDQQGASPSK
;
A
#
# COMPACT_ATOMS: atom_id res chain seq x y z
N MET A 1 -38.27 29.48 56.55
CA MET A 1 -38.92 29.23 57.86
C MET A 1 -38.32 27.93 58.37
N ALA A 2 -37.20 27.94 59.10
CA ALA A 2 -37.11 28.13 60.57
C ALA A 2 -38.00 27.10 61.31
N ALA A 3 -37.56 26.28 62.26
CA ALA A 3 -36.41 26.31 63.18
C ALA A 3 -36.18 24.85 63.73
N GLU A 4 -34.96 24.45 64.14
CA GLU A 4 -34.51 24.24 65.54
C GLU A 4 -35.32 23.18 66.32
N GLY A 5 -34.79 22.22 67.08
CA GLY A 5 -33.47 21.99 67.68
C GLY A 5 -33.65 21.47 69.12
N GLU A 6 -32.87 20.44 69.51
CA GLU A 6 -32.49 20.07 70.90
C GLU A 6 -33.56 19.43 71.82
N ASN A 7 -33.31 18.56 72.81
CA ASN A 7 -32.18 17.83 73.45
C ASN A 7 -32.90 16.77 74.38
N VAL A 8 -32.36 15.64 74.85
CA VAL A 8 -31.52 15.52 76.07
C VAL A 8 -31.27 14.02 76.35
N THR A 9 -29.98 13.66 76.37
CA THR A 9 -29.16 12.72 77.17
C THR A 9 -29.72 11.56 78.01
N GLY A 10 -28.96 10.45 77.97
CA GLY A 10 -28.83 9.46 79.05
C GLY A 10 -27.60 8.56 78.85
N ASP A 11 -26.47 8.94 79.47
CA ASP A 11 -25.16 8.27 79.46
C ASP A 11 -25.14 6.97 80.30
N SER A 12 -24.41 5.94 79.83
CA SER A 12 -23.61 5.01 80.67
C SER A 12 -22.71 4.10 79.81
N ALA A 13 -21.40 4.22 80.03
CA ALA A 13 -20.29 3.39 79.53
C ALA A 13 -20.40 1.91 80.02
N ASN A 14 -19.72 0.87 79.52
CA ASN A 14 -18.45 0.76 78.79
C ASN A 14 -18.27 -0.68 78.21
N SER A 15 -17.44 -0.79 77.17
CA SER A 15 -16.66 -1.96 76.71
C SER A 15 -17.34 -3.27 76.27
N SER A 16 -17.42 -3.48 74.95
CA SER A 16 -16.65 -4.54 74.27
C SER A 16 -16.79 -4.43 72.75
N THR A 17 -15.64 -4.56 72.09
CA THR A 17 -15.29 -4.37 70.69
C THR A 17 -16.26 -5.04 69.69
N PRO A 18 -16.77 -4.35 68.65
CA PRO A 18 -17.49 -5.01 67.57
C PRO A 18 -16.51 -5.68 66.58
N PRO A 19 -16.87 -6.85 66.02
CA PRO A 19 -16.01 -7.58 65.12
C PRO A 19 -15.88 -6.84 63.79
N ASN A 20 -14.64 -6.76 63.32
CA ASN A 20 -14.27 -6.27 62.00
C ASN A 20 -14.84 -7.21 60.93
N ASN A 21 -16.06 -6.94 60.45
CA ASN A 21 -16.60 -7.60 59.26
C ASN A 21 -16.04 -6.90 58.01
N GLU A 22 -14.78 -7.21 57.71
CA GLU A 22 -14.27 -7.07 56.35
C GLU A 22 -15.08 -8.00 55.44
N THR A 23 -15.98 -7.41 54.66
CA THR A 23 -16.62 -8.10 53.55
C THR A 23 -15.54 -8.39 52.50
N SER A 24 -15.01 -9.60 52.53
CA SER A 24 -14.10 -10.12 51.51
C SER A 24 -14.75 -10.02 50.14
N LYS A 25 -14.34 -9.06 49.31
CA LYS A 25 -14.75 -8.96 47.89
C LYS A 25 -14.41 -10.30 47.21
N ALA A 26 -15.44 -11.02 46.75
CA ALA A 26 -15.25 -12.23 45.97
C ALA A 26 -14.46 -11.88 44.68
N ILE A 27 -13.35 -12.58 44.45
CA ILE A 27 -12.49 -12.38 43.27
C ILE A 27 -13.25 -12.91 42.04
N SER A 28 -13.78 -12.00 41.23
CA SER A 28 -14.38 -12.32 39.93
C SER A 28 -13.34 -12.20 38.81
N TYR A 29 -13.22 -13.22 37.97
CA TYR A 29 -12.36 -13.19 36.80
C TYR A 29 -13.09 -12.53 35.61
N THR A 30 -12.39 -11.62 34.93
CA THR A 30 -12.89 -10.91 33.74
C THR A 30 -12.08 -11.33 32.51
N LEU A 31 -12.79 -11.61 31.40
CA LEU A 31 -12.24 -11.91 30.09
C LEU A 31 -12.93 -11.04 29.04
N GLU A 32 -12.15 -10.22 28.36
CA GLU A 32 -12.56 -9.47 27.17
C GLU A 32 -12.26 -10.30 25.92
N ALA A 33 -13.07 -11.33 25.69
CA ALA A 33 -12.84 -12.32 24.65
C ALA A 33 -12.79 -11.68 23.26
N LEU A 34 -13.71 -10.76 22.94
CA LEU A 34 -13.78 -10.15 21.62
C LEU A 34 -12.60 -9.22 21.33
N GLN A 35 -12.25 -8.36 22.29
CA GLN A 35 -11.07 -7.48 22.17
C GLN A 35 -9.80 -8.30 21.97
N LEU A 36 -9.62 -9.32 22.82
CA LEU A 36 -8.44 -10.16 22.80
C LEU A 36 -8.24 -10.90 21.48
N ILE A 37 -9.32 -11.41 20.86
CA ILE A 37 -9.22 -12.06 19.55
C ILE A 37 -8.99 -11.04 18.44
N LYS A 38 -9.64 -9.86 18.46
CA LYS A 38 -9.46 -8.84 17.43
C LYS A 38 -8.02 -8.33 17.38
N ASP A 39 -7.43 -8.01 18.53
CA ASP A 39 -6.04 -7.58 18.62
C ASP A 39 -5.09 -8.67 18.13
N ALA A 40 -5.32 -9.91 18.55
CA ALA A 40 -4.51 -11.04 18.14
C ALA A 40 -4.62 -11.32 16.62
N GLN A 41 -5.81 -11.18 16.03
CA GLN A 41 -6.05 -11.36 14.60
C GLN A 41 -5.34 -10.26 13.80
N GLN A 42 -5.51 -8.99 14.17
CA GLN A 42 -4.91 -7.86 13.48
C GLN A 42 -3.37 -7.90 13.53
N GLN A 43 -2.79 -8.20 14.70
CA GLN A 43 -1.33 -8.21 14.89
C GLN A 43 -0.65 -9.42 14.23
N HIS A 44 -1.34 -10.55 14.09
CA HIS A 44 -0.70 -11.83 13.74
C HIS A 44 -1.13 -12.45 12.40
N GLY A 45 -1.66 -11.65 11.47
CA GLY A 45 -1.76 -12.01 10.05
C GLY A 45 -3.07 -11.65 9.37
N LEU A 46 -4.17 -11.55 10.12
CA LEU A 46 -5.50 -11.37 9.54
C LEU A 46 -5.71 -10.00 8.90
N ARG A 47 -4.92 -8.98 9.29
CA ARG A 47 -4.85 -7.68 8.57
C ARG A 47 -4.50 -7.84 7.08
N HIS A 48 -3.82 -8.93 6.71
CA HIS A 48 -3.45 -9.26 5.34
C HIS A 48 -4.07 -10.58 4.85
N GLY A 49 -5.09 -11.11 5.55
CA GLY A 49 -5.75 -12.37 5.19
C GLY A 49 -4.93 -13.65 5.42
N ASP A 50 -3.83 -13.61 6.21
CA ASP A 50 -2.98 -14.78 6.45
C ASP A 50 -3.47 -15.62 7.65
N TYR A 51 -4.39 -16.54 7.37
CA TYR A 51 -4.94 -17.47 8.36
C TYR A 51 -3.94 -18.51 8.87
N GLN A 52 -2.95 -18.90 8.04
CA GLN A 52 -1.94 -19.88 8.43
C GLN A 52 -1.01 -19.32 9.51
N ARG A 53 -0.57 -18.05 9.35
CA ARG A 53 0.24 -17.35 10.35
C ARG A 53 -0.51 -17.17 11.66
N TYR A 54 -1.77 -16.77 11.62
CA TYR A 54 -2.61 -16.62 12.81
C TYR A 54 -2.80 -17.96 13.54
N ARG A 55 -3.11 -19.05 12.82
CA ARG A 55 -3.16 -20.42 13.38
C ARG A 55 -1.85 -20.82 14.06
N GLY A 56 -0.71 -20.49 13.45
CA GLY A 56 0.62 -20.74 14.01
C GLY A 56 0.85 -19.96 15.32
N TYR A 57 0.39 -18.70 15.37
CA TYR A 57 0.40 -17.89 16.58
C TYR A 57 -0.45 -18.52 17.70
N CYS A 58 -1.71 -18.88 17.42
CA CYS A 58 -2.60 -19.51 18.41
C CYS A 58 -1.97 -20.79 18.98
N SER A 59 -1.34 -21.61 18.12
CA SER A 59 -0.62 -22.82 18.56
C SER A 59 0.52 -22.53 19.53
N ARG A 60 1.33 -21.50 19.25
CA ARG A 60 2.42 -21.07 20.15
C ARG A 60 1.88 -20.44 21.43
N ARG A 61 0.79 -19.68 21.37
CA ARG A 61 0.14 -19.05 22.53
C ARG A 61 -0.43 -20.10 23.48
N ILE A 62 -1.18 -21.09 22.97
CA ILE A 62 -1.68 -22.25 23.74
C ILE A 62 -0.51 -22.95 24.46
N LYS A 63 0.59 -23.21 23.75
CA LYS A 63 1.78 -23.87 24.32
C LYS A 63 2.38 -23.05 25.48
N ARG A 64 2.50 -21.72 25.31
CA ARG A 64 3.03 -20.82 26.35
C ARG A 64 2.13 -20.78 27.58
N ILE A 65 0.82 -20.62 27.38
CA ILE A 65 -0.17 -20.60 28.48
C ILE A 65 -0.14 -21.91 29.27
N ARG A 66 -0.09 -23.06 28.59
CA ARG A 66 0.03 -24.36 29.27
C ARG A 66 1.33 -24.51 30.05
N LYS A 67 2.44 -23.98 29.53
CA LYS A 67 3.72 -24.00 30.23
C LYS A 67 3.68 -23.10 31.47
N SER A 68 3.10 -21.90 31.38
CA SER A 68 3.02 -20.95 32.50
C SER A 68 2.07 -21.40 33.60
N LEU A 69 0.98 -22.08 33.24
CA LEU A 69 0.01 -22.64 34.19
C LEU A 69 0.39 -24.05 34.69
N HIS A 70 1.58 -24.55 34.30
CA HIS A 70 2.00 -25.92 34.59
C HIS A 70 0.93 -26.98 34.24
N PHE A 71 0.22 -26.77 33.13
CA PHE A 71 -0.89 -27.59 32.66
C PHE A 71 -0.54 -28.34 31.34
N PRO A 72 0.45 -29.25 31.33
CA PRO A 72 0.75 -30.06 30.16
C PRO A 72 -0.32 -31.14 29.95
N GLN A 73 -0.63 -31.43 28.68
CA GLN A 73 -1.55 -32.50 28.28
C GLN A 73 -0.91 -33.90 28.28
N GLY A 74 0.29 -34.05 28.85
CA GLY A 74 1.00 -35.32 28.91
C GLY A 74 2.51 -35.15 28.84
N ASN A 75 3.21 -36.27 28.92
CA ASN A 75 4.66 -36.39 28.78
C ASN A 75 5.02 -36.89 27.37
N ARG A 76 6.31 -36.92 27.03
CA ARG A 76 6.82 -37.37 25.71
C ARG A 76 6.22 -38.72 25.27
N ASN A 77 5.95 -39.62 26.22
CA ASN A 77 5.55 -41.00 25.96
C ASN A 77 4.04 -41.26 26.15
N ARG A 78 3.28 -40.31 26.73
CA ARG A 78 1.85 -40.50 27.02
C ARG A 78 1.09 -39.18 27.04
N VAL A 79 0.06 -39.07 26.22
CA VAL A 79 -0.88 -37.94 26.21
C VAL A 79 -2.05 -38.26 27.14
N THR A 80 -2.23 -37.45 28.18
CA THR A 80 -3.38 -37.49 29.10
C THR A 80 -4.15 -36.18 28.96
N PRO A 81 -5.23 -36.14 28.15
CA PRO A 81 -5.97 -34.91 27.91
C PRO A 81 -6.63 -34.42 29.21
N LYS A 82 -6.07 -33.37 29.81
CA LYS A 82 -6.68 -32.69 30.95
C LYS A 82 -7.75 -31.73 30.46
N LYS A 83 -9.00 -31.95 30.89
CA LYS A 83 -10.12 -31.01 30.70
C LYS A 83 -10.08 -29.93 31.76
N ILE A 84 -10.49 -28.72 31.41
CA ILE A 84 -10.58 -27.63 32.39
C ILE A 84 -11.92 -27.79 33.11
N LYS A 85 -11.87 -27.85 34.45
CA LYS A 85 -13.06 -27.88 35.32
C LYS A 85 -13.14 -26.56 36.08
N GLU A 86 -14.33 -26.20 36.55
CA GLU A 86 -14.59 -24.97 37.32
C GLU A 86 -13.70 -24.84 38.59
N GLU A 87 -13.38 -25.97 39.22
CA GLU A 87 -12.52 -26.03 40.41
C GLU A 87 -11.08 -25.54 40.14
N ILE A 88 -10.59 -25.68 38.91
CA ILE A 88 -9.21 -25.36 38.51
C ILE A 88 -9.04 -23.87 38.18
N LEU A 89 -10.15 -23.11 38.09
CA LEU A 89 -10.13 -21.66 37.85
C LEU A 89 -9.48 -20.92 39.02
N THR A 90 -8.17 -20.73 38.88
CA THR A 90 -7.27 -19.99 39.78
C THR A 90 -6.69 -18.74 39.10
N ASP A 91 -6.81 -18.65 37.77
CA ASP A 91 -6.21 -17.60 36.95
C ASP A 91 -7.05 -17.36 35.69
N THR A 92 -7.18 -16.11 35.25
CA THR A 92 -7.86 -15.71 34.00
C THR A 92 -7.29 -16.43 32.77
N ARG A 93 -6.00 -16.78 32.80
CA ARG A 93 -5.31 -17.52 31.72
C ARG A 93 -5.91 -18.90 31.44
N TYR A 94 -6.67 -19.50 32.36
CA TYR A 94 -7.42 -20.73 32.09
C TYR A 94 -8.56 -20.50 31.08
N LEU A 95 -9.21 -19.34 31.09
CA LEU A 95 -10.25 -18.96 30.11
C LEU A 95 -9.66 -18.69 28.71
N HIS A 96 -8.43 -18.18 28.64
CA HIS A 96 -7.73 -18.00 27.36
C HIS A 96 -7.45 -19.34 26.65
N LEU A 97 -7.34 -20.46 27.38
CA LEU A 97 -6.94 -21.73 26.80
C LEU A 97 -7.99 -22.32 25.83
N PRO A 98 -9.27 -22.49 26.20
CA PRO A 98 -10.31 -22.95 25.29
C PRO A 98 -10.59 -21.92 24.20
N LEU A 99 -10.56 -20.61 24.51
CA LEU A 99 -10.69 -19.54 23.52
C LEU A 99 -9.66 -19.66 22.37
N PHE A 100 -8.36 -19.74 22.69
CA PHE A 100 -7.35 -19.89 21.65
C PHE A 100 -7.35 -21.28 20.98
N CYS A 101 -7.88 -22.32 21.64
CA CYS A 101 -8.11 -23.62 21.00
C CYS A 101 -9.22 -23.55 19.95
N ALA A 102 -10.32 -22.86 20.24
CA ALA A 102 -11.40 -22.55 19.30
C ALA A 102 -10.87 -21.70 18.14
N GLU A 103 -10.19 -20.59 18.42
CA GLU A 103 -9.59 -19.70 17.40
C GLU A 103 -8.62 -20.43 16.47
N ARG A 104 -7.78 -21.34 17.00
CA ARG A 104 -6.87 -22.13 16.16
C ARG A 104 -7.64 -23.05 15.20
N CYS A 105 -8.75 -23.63 15.65
CA CYS A 105 -9.60 -24.50 14.84
C CYS A 105 -10.37 -23.69 13.80
N TRP A 106 -10.94 -22.54 14.19
CA TRP A 106 -11.61 -21.60 13.31
C TRP A 106 -10.66 -21.05 12.23
N ALA A 107 -9.47 -20.57 12.61
CA ALA A 107 -8.46 -20.08 11.66
C ALA A 107 -8.04 -21.17 10.65
N TYR A 108 -7.93 -22.42 11.10
CA TYR A 108 -7.66 -23.53 10.20
C TYR A 108 -8.84 -23.80 9.26
N ALA A 109 -10.08 -23.71 9.74
CA ALA A 109 -11.25 -23.80 8.87
C ALA A 109 -11.25 -22.69 7.81
N MET A 110 -10.97 -21.44 8.19
CA MET A 110 -10.93 -20.32 7.24
C MET A 110 -9.79 -20.46 6.21
N GLN A 111 -8.62 -20.97 6.61
CA GLN A 111 -7.56 -21.35 5.67
C GLN A 111 -8.07 -22.42 4.67
N LEU A 112 -8.71 -23.48 5.17
CA LEU A 112 -9.24 -24.55 4.31
C LEU A 112 -10.38 -24.06 3.42
N LYS A 113 -11.12 -23.03 3.84
CA LYS A 113 -12.16 -22.38 3.05
C LYS A 113 -11.58 -21.70 1.82
N SER A 114 -10.44 -21.01 1.94
CA SER A 114 -9.78 -20.43 0.75
C SER A 114 -9.18 -21.52 -0.15
N GLU A 115 -8.59 -22.57 0.44
CA GLU A 115 -8.03 -23.71 -0.32
C GLU A 115 -9.12 -24.55 -1.01
N ALA A 116 -10.35 -24.54 -0.51
CA ALA A 116 -11.47 -25.28 -1.10
C ALA A 116 -11.93 -24.72 -2.46
N ASN A 117 -11.58 -23.47 -2.79
CA ASN A 117 -11.86 -22.88 -4.09
C ASN A 117 -11.13 -23.62 -5.24
N THR A 118 -9.94 -24.17 -4.96
CA THR A 118 -9.19 -25.00 -5.93
C THR A 118 -9.42 -26.50 -5.70
N GLU A 119 -9.62 -26.91 -4.44
CA GLU A 119 -9.71 -28.31 -4.03
C GLU A 119 -10.99 -28.57 -3.21
N PRO A 120 -12.15 -28.83 -3.86
CA PRO A 120 -13.46 -28.90 -3.19
C PRO A 120 -13.52 -29.91 -2.03
N ARG A 121 -12.73 -31.00 -2.10
CA ARG A 121 -12.66 -32.03 -1.03
C ARG A 121 -12.19 -31.46 0.31
N LYS A 122 -11.46 -30.34 0.32
CA LYS A 122 -11.02 -29.66 1.56
C LYS A 122 -12.19 -29.14 2.40
N ARG A 123 -13.38 -28.94 1.80
CA ARG A 123 -14.60 -28.53 2.51
C ARG A 123 -14.99 -29.49 3.64
N PHE A 124 -14.84 -30.81 3.44
CA PHE A 124 -15.10 -31.79 4.51
C PHE A 124 -14.17 -31.61 5.71
N HIS A 125 -12.89 -31.29 5.44
CA HIS A 125 -11.92 -31.04 6.50
C HIS A 125 -12.21 -29.70 7.20
N MET A 126 -12.60 -28.68 6.46
CA MET A 126 -13.04 -27.38 7.00
C MET A 126 -14.20 -27.55 7.99
N ILE A 127 -15.28 -28.24 7.60
CA ILE A 127 -16.44 -28.49 8.46
C ILE A 127 -16.02 -29.24 9.73
N SER A 128 -15.16 -30.27 9.59
CA SER A 128 -14.62 -31.00 10.74
C SER A 128 -13.84 -30.10 11.71
N LYS A 129 -13.15 -29.07 11.22
CA LYS A 129 -12.47 -28.08 12.08
C LYS A 129 -13.44 -27.11 12.75
N LEU A 130 -14.49 -26.67 12.06
CA LEU A 130 -15.54 -25.83 12.66
C LEU A 130 -16.30 -26.57 13.76
N LYS A 131 -16.67 -27.84 13.55
CA LYS A 131 -17.25 -28.70 14.60
C LYS A 131 -16.38 -28.76 15.84
N LYS A 132 -15.06 -28.90 15.64
CA LYS A 132 -14.10 -28.89 16.74
C LYS A 132 -13.96 -27.52 17.41
N ALA A 133 -14.11 -26.41 16.66
CA ALA A 133 -14.12 -25.07 17.23
C ALA A 133 -15.33 -24.86 18.13
N VAL A 134 -16.52 -25.32 17.71
CA VAL A 134 -17.76 -25.29 18.53
C VAL A 134 -17.55 -26.01 19.85
N VAL A 135 -16.97 -27.23 19.85
CA VAL A 135 -16.71 -27.97 21.10
C VAL A 135 -15.85 -27.17 22.09
N TYR A 136 -14.82 -26.46 21.61
CA TYR A 136 -14.00 -25.60 22.48
C TYR A 136 -14.71 -24.31 22.91
N ALA A 137 -15.61 -23.77 22.08
CA ALA A 137 -16.41 -22.61 22.42
C ALA A 137 -17.49 -22.94 23.47
N GLU A 138 -18.09 -24.13 23.40
CA GLU A 138 -19.00 -24.67 24.43
C GLU A 138 -18.26 -24.97 25.74
N GLU A 139 -17.03 -25.50 25.66
CA GLU A 139 -16.17 -25.66 26.84
C GLU A 139 -15.89 -24.28 27.48
N LEU A 140 -15.59 -23.25 26.68
CA LEU A 140 -15.41 -21.88 27.16
C LEU A 140 -16.69 -21.32 27.81
N GLU A 141 -17.85 -21.51 27.18
CA GLU A 141 -19.15 -21.08 27.71
C GLU A 141 -19.48 -21.76 29.05
N SER A 142 -19.27 -23.08 29.15
CA SER A 142 -19.47 -23.84 30.39
C SER A 142 -18.60 -23.31 31.52
N ILE A 143 -17.33 -23.00 31.26
CA ILE A 143 -16.40 -22.47 32.27
C ILE A 143 -16.72 -21.00 32.59
N GLY A 144 -17.09 -20.21 31.58
CA GLY A 144 -17.47 -18.81 31.73
C GLY A 144 -18.74 -18.61 32.53
N ASN A 145 -19.67 -19.57 32.52
CA ASN A 145 -20.90 -19.55 33.32
C ASN A 145 -20.67 -19.82 34.82
N SER A 146 -19.45 -20.16 35.24
CA SER A 146 -19.12 -20.38 36.64
C SER A 146 -19.36 -19.15 37.52
N VAL A 147 -19.62 -19.37 38.81
CA VAL A 147 -19.86 -18.29 39.81
C VAL A 147 -18.63 -17.38 39.97
N LYS A 148 -17.44 -17.88 39.63
CA LYS A 148 -16.17 -17.14 39.70
C LYS A 148 -15.96 -16.13 38.56
N CYS A 149 -16.81 -16.11 37.54
CA CYS A 149 -16.69 -15.18 36.40
C CYS A 149 -17.70 -14.04 36.52
N ASP A 150 -17.30 -12.85 36.07
CA ASP A 150 -18.18 -11.69 36.01
C ASP A 150 -19.31 -11.84 34.96
N ALA A 151 -20.34 -11.00 35.06
CA ALA A 151 -21.48 -11.03 34.13
C ALA A 151 -21.06 -10.72 32.69
N ARG A 152 -20.04 -9.87 32.51
CA ARG A 152 -19.47 -9.53 31.20
C ARG A 152 -18.87 -10.75 30.51
N THR A 153 -18.00 -11.51 31.20
CA THR A 153 -17.40 -12.74 30.67
C THR A 153 -18.46 -13.76 30.29
N LYS A 154 -19.52 -13.90 31.10
CA LYS A 154 -20.64 -14.81 30.79
C LYS A 154 -21.27 -14.48 29.45
N LEU A 155 -21.65 -13.22 29.26
CA LEU A 155 -22.25 -12.75 28.01
C LEU A 155 -21.28 -12.87 26.82
N GLU A 156 -20.01 -12.51 26.99
CA GLU A 156 -19.02 -12.63 25.92
C GLU A 156 -18.75 -14.08 25.50
N CYS A 157 -18.65 -15.01 26.46
CA CYS A 157 -18.49 -16.43 26.17
C CYS A 157 -19.72 -17.01 25.46
N GLN A 158 -20.93 -16.62 25.88
CA GLN A 158 -22.18 -17.02 25.22
C GLN A 158 -22.28 -16.45 23.79
N ALA A 159 -21.91 -15.18 23.59
CA ALA A 159 -21.91 -14.54 22.28
C ALA A 159 -20.88 -15.19 21.33
N TYR A 160 -19.68 -15.50 21.82
CA TYR A 160 -18.64 -16.18 21.05
C TYR A 160 -19.06 -17.61 20.67
N SER A 161 -19.64 -18.36 21.60
CA SER A 161 -20.18 -19.70 21.36
C SER A 161 -21.29 -19.68 20.29
N ALA A 162 -22.26 -18.76 20.42
CA ALA A 162 -23.32 -18.58 19.43
C ALA A 162 -22.77 -18.19 18.06
N TRP A 163 -21.77 -17.30 17.99
CA TRP A 163 -21.13 -16.90 16.74
C TRP A 163 -20.43 -18.08 16.03
N ILE A 164 -19.62 -18.86 16.74
CA ILE A 164 -18.92 -20.03 16.17
C ILE A 164 -19.91 -21.12 15.73
N LYS A 165 -21.01 -21.33 16.47
CA LYS A 165 -22.11 -22.23 16.07
C LYS A 165 -22.81 -21.74 14.79
N GLY A 166 -23.13 -20.46 14.71
CA GLY A 166 -23.67 -19.84 13.50
C GLY A 166 -22.76 -20.04 12.29
N CYS A 167 -21.44 -19.88 12.46
CA CYS A 167 -20.45 -20.15 11.40
C CYS A 167 -20.45 -21.61 10.93
N LEU A 168 -20.66 -22.58 11.82
CA LEU A 168 -20.75 -23.99 11.43
C LEU A 168 -22.02 -24.26 10.63
N GLU A 169 -23.18 -23.89 11.17
CA GLU A 169 -24.49 -24.16 10.54
C GLU A 169 -24.63 -23.45 9.19
N PHE A 170 -24.06 -22.24 9.07
CA PHE A 170 -23.98 -21.50 7.81
C PHE A 170 -23.20 -22.26 6.73
N GLU A 171 -22.07 -22.89 7.06
CA GLU A 171 -21.28 -23.65 6.08
C GLU A 171 -21.86 -25.06 5.79
N GLU A 172 -22.67 -25.59 6.71
CA GLU A 172 -23.47 -26.81 6.49
C GLU A 172 -24.73 -26.55 5.65
N GLY A 173 -25.12 -25.29 5.45
CA GLY A 173 -26.30 -24.89 4.66
C GLY A 173 -27.61 -24.96 5.43
N LYS A 174 -27.58 -25.01 6.77
CA LYS A 174 -28.79 -24.98 7.61
C LYS A 174 -29.16 -23.53 7.94
N TRP A 175 -29.84 -22.85 7.01
CA TRP A 175 -30.05 -21.40 7.04
C TRP A 175 -30.86 -20.91 8.25
N GLU A 176 -31.93 -21.62 8.62
CA GLU A 176 -32.79 -21.26 9.77
C GLU A 176 -32.01 -21.33 11.09
N SER A 177 -31.36 -22.46 11.36
CA SER A 177 -30.51 -22.65 12.55
C SER A 177 -29.36 -21.64 12.60
N ALA A 178 -28.70 -21.40 11.46
CA ALA A 178 -27.65 -20.39 11.37
C ALA A 178 -28.17 -18.98 11.69
N MET A 179 -29.36 -18.62 11.20
CA MET A 179 -29.99 -17.33 11.47
C MET A 179 -30.34 -17.17 12.96
N GLU A 180 -30.85 -18.22 13.61
CA GLU A 180 -31.14 -18.20 15.05
C GLU A 180 -29.86 -17.92 15.87
N TYR A 181 -28.78 -18.68 15.62
CA TYR A 181 -27.52 -18.50 16.34
C TYR A 181 -26.85 -17.14 16.05
N TYR A 182 -26.88 -16.67 14.82
CA TYR A 182 -26.36 -15.33 14.49
C TYR A 182 -27.19 -14.22 15.11
N THR A 183 -28.52 -14.37 15.17
CA THR A 183 -29.41 -13.39 15.83
C THR A 183 -29.15 -13.37 17.33
N LYS A 184 -28.94 -14.54 17.95
CA LYS A 184 -28.53 -14.66 19.36
C LYS A 184 -27.20 -13.94 19.60
N ALA A 185 -26.18 -14.19 18.77
CA ALA A 185 -24.87 -13.53 18.90
C ALA A 185 -24.99 -12.00 18.72
N LYS A 186 -25.71 -11.55 17.69
CA LYS A 186 -25.97 -10.12 17.42
C LYS A 186 -26.62 -9.44 18.61
N THR A 187 -27.72 -10.01 19.12
CA THR A 187 -28.48 -9.44 20.25
C THR A 187 -27.61 -9.29 21.51
N ILE A 188 -26.74 -10.27 21.79
CA ILE A 188 -25.85 -10.19 22.95
C ILE A 188 -24.78 -9.11 22.74
N TYR A 189 -24.16 -9.05 21.55
CA TYR A 189 -23.16 -8.02 21.25
C TYR A 189 -23.75 -6.60 21.24
N GLU A 190 -24.97 -6.40 20.75
CA GLU A 190 -25.68 -5.11 20.82
C GLU A 190 -25.96 -4.70 22.28
N LYS A 191 -26.41 -5.65 23.11
CA LYS A 191 -26.61 -5.40 24.55
C LYS A 191 -25.30 -5.05 25.26
N LEU A 192 -24.19 -5.70 24.91
CA LEU A 192 -22.87 -5.37 25.44
C LEU A 192 -22.41 -4.00 24.94
N ALA A 193 -22.62 -3.68 23.65
CA ALA A 193 -22.25 -2.40 23.06
C ALA A 193 -22.93 -1.22 23.79
N ASN A 194 -24.23 -1.34 24.09
CA ASN A 194 -24.99 -0.30 24.78
C ASN A 194 -24.68 -0.17 26.29
N ALA A 195 -23.95 -1.12 26.88
CA ALA A 195 -23.66 -1.15 28.31
C ALA A 195 -22.31 -0.51 28.69
N PHE A 196 -21.42 -0.24 27.72
CA PHE A 196 -20.07 0.28 27.95
C PHE A 196 -19.83 1.62 27.24
N SER A 197 -18.66 2.23 27.46
CA SER A 197 -18.26 3.50 26.83
C SER A 197 -18.03 3.37 25.32
N GLU A 198 -18.05 4.50 24.61
CA GLU A 198 -17.90 4.57 23.13
C GLU A 198 -16.66 3.84 22.60
N GLU A 199 -15.53 3.87 23.33
CA GLU A 199 -14.29 3.19 22.92
C GLU A 199 -14.45 1.66 22.86
N VAL A 200 -15.17 1.06 23.81
CA VAL A 200 -15.41 -0.39 23.87
C VAL A 200 -16.59 -0.78 22.98
N GLN A 201 -17.58 0.12 22.83
CA GLN A 201 -18.73 -0.05 21.96
C GLN A 201 -18.33 -0.32 20.50
N ALA A 202 -17.31 0.38 20.00
CA ALA A 202 -16.85 0.25 18.61
C ALA A 202 -16.47 -1.20 18.23
N VAL A 203 -15.88 -1.96 19.16
CA VAL A 203 -15.41 -3.32 18.92
C VAL A 203 -16.57 -4.31 18.81
N TYR A 204 -17.60 -4.15 19.65
CA TYR A 204 -18.81 -4.95 19.58
C TYR A 204 -19.65 -4.60 18.34
N GLN A 205 -19.75 -3.31 18.00
CA GLN A 205 -20.45 -2.86 16.80
C GLN A 205 -19.79 -3.43 15.53
N GLN A 206 -18.46 -3.39 15.46
CA GLN A 206 -17.72 -4.03 14.37
C GLN A 206 -18.08 -5.51 14.21
N ARG A 207 -18.29 -6.25 15.31
CA ARG A 207 -18.71 -7.65 15.25
C ARG A 207 -20.16 -7.81 14.76
N VAL A 208 -21.06 -6.92 15.15
CA VAL A 208 -22.45 -6.90 14.66
C VAL A 208 -22.48 -6.66 13.15
N ASP A 209 -21.67 -5.71 12.68
CA ASP A 209 -21.56 -5.37 11.27
C ASP A 209 -20.96 -6.55 10.46
N GLU A 210 -20.03 -7.32 11.02
CA GLU A 210 -19.50 -8.55 10.41
C GLU A 210 -20.54 -9.69 10.31
N ILE A 211 -21.52 -9.73 11.23
CA ILE A 211 -22.56 -10.77 11.24
C ILE A 211 -23.70 -10.40 10.28
N ALA A 212 -23.96 -9.11 10.06
CA ALA A 212 -25.11 -8.62 9.29
C ALA A 212 -25.22 -9.19 7.86
N PRO A 213 -24.13 -9.29 7.06
CA PRO A 213 -24.20 -9.91 5.74
C PRO A 213 -24.60 -11.38 5.77
N ASN A 214 -24.14 -12.14 6.77
CA ASN A 214 -24.50 -13.55 6.92
C ASN A 214 -25.98 -13.73 7.28
N LEU A 215 -26.54 -12.85 8.12
CA LEU A 215 -27.96 -12.85 8.46
C LEU A 215 -28.85 -12.60 7.24
N ARG A 216 -28.50 -11.60 6.42
CA ARG A 216 -29.24 -11.29 5.18
C ARG A 216 -29.15 -12.42 4.17
N TYR A 217 -27.98 -13.05 4.06
CA TYR A 217 -27.80 -14.23 3.23
C TYR A 217 -28.69 -15.39 3.70
N CYS A 218 -28.78 -15.65 5.01
CA CYS A 218 -29.73 -16.65 5.54
C CYS A 218 -31.18 -16.29 5.22
N ALA A 219 -31.60 -15.03 5.44
CA ALA A 219 -32.97 -14.57 5.18
C ALA A 219 -33.38 -14.76 3.71
N TYR A 220 -32.48 -14.43 2.77
CA TYR A 220 -32.70 -14.66 1.34
C TYR A 220 -32.92 -16.14 1.02
N ASN A 221 -32.07 -17.04 1.55
CA ASN A 221 -32.22 -18.47 1.29
C ASN A 221 -33.44 -19.11 1.97
N ILE A 222 -34.01 -18.45 2.98
CA ILE A 222 -35.27 -18.85 3.61
C ILE A 222 -36.48 -18.42 2.75
N GLY A 223 -36.31 -17.41 1.89
CA GLY A 223 -37.34 -16.95 0.93
C GLY A 223 -37.72 -15.47 1.04
N ASP A 224 -36.96 -14.65 1.77
CA ASP A 224 -37.20 -13.20 1.84
C ASP A 224 -36.59 -12.48 0.63
N GLU A 225 -37.42 -12.11 -0.34
CA GLU A 225 -37.01 -11.40 -1.56
C GLU A 225 -36.49 -9.98 -1.27
N SER A 226 -36.91 -9.35 -0.17
CA SER A 226 -36.47 -8.01 0.22
C SER A 226 -34.99 -7.97 0.63
N ALA A 227 -34.48 -9.11 1.11
CA ALA A 227 -33.08 -9.26 1.50
C ALA A 227 -32.12 -9.11 0.30
N LEU A 228 -32.58 -9.35 -0.94
CA LEU A 228 -31.75 -9.24 -2.15
C LEU A 228 -31.33 -7.80 -2.44
N GLN A 229 -32.28 -6.85 -2.38
CA GLN A 229 -32.00 -5.42 -2.57
C GLN A 229 -31.03 -4.89 -1.50
N ASP A 230 -31.17 -5.45 -0.31
CA ASP A 230 -30.39 -5.12 0.88
C ASP A 230 -28.98 -5.72 0.85
N LEU A 231 -28.80 -6.88 0.21
CA LEU A 231 -27.50 -7.48 -0.11
C LEU A 231 -26.77 -6.72 -1.23
N GLN A 232 -27.50 -6.24 -2.25
CA GLN A 232 -26.93 -5.41 -3.32
C GLN A 232 -26.35 -4.10 -2.77
N LYS A 233 -27.06 -3.40 -1.88
CA LYS A 233 -26.57 -2.19 -1.22
C LYS A 233 -25.30 -2.45 -0.39
N MET A 234 -25.29 -3.54 0.39
CA MET A 234 -24.13 -3.90 1.22
C MET A 234 -22.89 -4.30 0.40
N ARG A 235 -23.07 -4.94 -0.76
CA ARG A 235 -21.96 -5.21 -1.69
C ARG A 235 -21.25 -3.91 -2.12
N ILE A 236 -22.02 -2.89 -2.48
CA ILE A 236 -21.50 -1.61 -2.97
C ILE A 236 -20.70 -0.90 -1.86
N ALA A 237 -21.13 -1.04 -0.61
CA ALA A 237 -20.44 -0.49 0.55
C ALA A 237 -19.19 -1.28 1.00
N ALA A 238 -19.19 -2.61 0.86
CA ALA A 238 -18.19 -3.49 1.49
C ALA A 238 -16.91 -3.77 0.67
N GLY A 239 -16.76 -3.20 -0.53
CA GLY A 239 -15.46 -3.13 -1.24
C GLY A 239 -14.63 -4.42 -1.25
N GLY A 240 -15.12 -5.49 -1.91
CA GLY A 240 -14.30 -6.64 -2.30
C GLY A 240 -13.98 -7.69 -1.23
N ASP A 241 -14.82 -7.88 -0.22
CA ASP A 241 -14.65 -8.97 0.76
C ASP A 241 -15.04 -10.36 0.20
N GLN A 242 -14.53 -11.44 0.79
CA GLN A 242 -14.68 -12.84 0.34
C GLN A 242 -16.15 -13.33 0.29
N LEU A 243 -17.08 -12.63 0.94
CA LEU A 243 -18.53 -12.85 0.82
C LEU A 243 -19.09 -12.36 -0.52
N SER A 244 -18.37 -11.48 -1.24
CA SER A 244 -18.74 -10.98 -2.56
C SER A 244 -18.94 -12.11 -3.55
N PHE A 245 -18.09 -13.15 -3.52
CA PHE A 245 -18.19 -14.27 -4.46
C PHE A 245 -19.47 -15.09 -4.31
N LYS A 246 -19.92 -15.36 -3.07
CA LYS A 246 -21.21 -16.05 -2.85
C LYS A 246 -22.40 -15.14 -3.21
N LEU A 247 -22.27 -13.83 -2.98
CA LEU A 247 -23.27 -12.85 -3.40
C LEU A 247 -23.30 -12.65 -4.92
N ASP A 248 -22.15 -12.71 -5.59
CA ASP A 248 -21.97 -12.64 -7.05
C ASP A 248 -22.67 -13.81 -7.72
N ASP A 249 -22.43 -15.01 -7.19
CA ASP A 249 -23.02 -16.25 -7.69
C ASP A 249 -24.55 -16.28 -7.51
N LEU A 250 -25.08 -15.77 -6.38
CA LEU A 250 -26.53 -15.67 -6.20
C LEU A 250 -27.18 -14.57 -7.05
N LEU A 251 -26.50 -13.44 -7.20
CA LEU A 251 -26.96 -12.36 -8.08
C LEU A 251 -26.95 -12.81 -9.54
N SER A 252 -25.94 -13.56 -9.98
CA SER A 252 -25.92 -14.14 -11.33
C SER A 252 -27.05 -15.14 -11.51
N GLN A 253 -27.29 -16.06 -10.56
CA GLN A 253 -28.41 -17.02 -10.64
C GLN A 253 -29.79 -16.35 -10.68
N THR A 254 -29.97 -15.24 -9.96
CA THR A 254 -31.23 -14.47 -10.00
C THR A 254 -31.39 -13.75 -11.32
N ARG A 255 -30.28 -13.18 -11.83
CA ARG A 255 -30.22 -12.53 -13.14
C ARG A 255 -30.41 -13.53 -14.28
N GLU A 256 -29.96 -14.77 -14.17
CA GLU A 256 -30.19 -15.86 -15.14
C GLU A 256 -31.69 -16.14 -15.28
N LYS A 257 -32.43 -16.20 -14.16
CA LYS A 257 -33.89 -16.36 -14.19
C LYS A 257 -34.59 -15.19 -14.87
N GLN A 258 -34.11 -13.96 -14.67
CA GLN A 258 -34.64 -12.77 -15.35
C GLN A 258 -34.20 -12.69 -16.82
N ALA A 259 -32.98 -13.12 -17.15
CA ALA A 259 -32.42 -13.13 -18.51
C ALA A 259 -33.18 -14.06 -19.46
N ALA A 260 -33.86 -15.07 -18.93
CA ALA A 260 -34.76 -15.91 -19.71
C ALA A 260 -35.88 -15.10 -20.40
N THR A 261 -36.28 -13.96 -19.84
CA THR A 261 -37.35 -13.10 -20.39
C THR A 261 -36.87 -12.08 -21.44
N LEU A 262 -35.58 -11.72 -21.44
CA LEU A 262 -35.02 -10.74 -22.38
C LEU A 262 -34.60 -11.43 -23.69
N SER A 263 -35.51 -11.50 -24.67
CA SER A 263 -35.28 -12.16 -25.96
C SER A 263 -34.73 -11.23 -27.06
N GLU A 264 -34.97 -9.92 -26.95
CA GLU A 264 -34.69 -8.95 -28.01
C GLU A 264 -34.16 -7.63 -27.45
N VAL A 265 -33.34 -6.93 -28.23
CA VAL A 265 -32.86 -5.58 -27.91
C VAL A 265 -33.03 -4.66 -29.11
N THR A 266 -33.50 -3.44 -28.87
CA THR A 266 -33.66 -2.41 -29.90
C THR A 266 -32.56 -1.37 -29.76
N TRP A 267 -31.80 -1.15 -30.83
CA TRP A 267 -30.78 -0.11 -30.91
C TRP A 267 -30.92 0.63 -32.23
N ARG A 268 -30.98 1.97 -32.16
CA ARG A 268 -31.14 2.88 -33.33
C ARG A 268 -32.28 2.47 -34.28
N GLY A 269 -33.41 2.04 -33.72
CA GLY A 269 -34.60 1.64 -34.48
C GLY A 269 -34.55 0.24 -35.09
N ARG A 270 -33.46 -0.52 -34.89
CA ARG A 270 -33.33 -1.91 -35.34
C ARG A 270 -33.43 -2.85 -34.13
N THR A 271 -34.41 -3.75 -34.16
CA THR A 271 -34.58 -4.78 -33.11
C THR A 271 -33.85 -6.05 -33.51
N VAL A 272 -33.04 -6.58 -32.60
CA VAL A 272 -32.20 -7.75 -32.82
C VAL A 272 -32.44 -8.80 -31.73
N PRO A 273 -32.66 -10.08 -32.11
CA PRO A 273 -32.81 -11.15 -31.15
C PRO A 273 -31.49 -11.51 -30.48
N VAL A 274 -31.50 -11.63 -29.15
CA VAL A 274 -30.35 -11.96 -28.31
C VAL A 274 -30.41 -13.45 -27.97
N LYS A 275 -29.68 -14.27 -28.73
CA LYS A 275 -29.64 -15.72 -28.52
C LYS A 275 -28.63 -16.15 -27.46
N VAL A 276 -27.54 -15.39 -27.31
CA VAL A 276 -26.43 -15.71 -26.40
C VAL A 276 -26.81 -15.29 -24.98
N GLU A 277 -26.78 -16.24 -24.05
CA GLU A 277 -27.13 -16.03 -22.63
C GLU A 277 -26.25 -15.00 -21.94
N ALA A 278 -24.92 -15.06 -22.15
CA ALA A 278 -23.98 -14.08 -21.58
C ALA A 278 -24.31 -12.63 -22.01
N VAL A 279 -24.81 -12.43 -23.24
CA VAL A 279 -25.22 -11.11 -23.73
C VAL A 279 -26.51 -10.64 -23.07
N ARG A 280 -27.47 -11.54 -22.83
CA ARG A 280 -28.72 -11.21 -22.12
C ARG A 280 -28.45 -10.75 -20.68
N LEU A 281 -27.61 -11.50 -19.97
CA LEU A 281 -27.18 -11.16 -18.60
C LEU A 281 -26.51 -9.78 -18.54
N PHE A 282 -25.60 -9.51 -19.48
CA PHE A 282 -24.94 -8.21 -19.58
C PHE A 282 -25.91 -7.07 -19.85
N LEU A 283 -26.84 -7.24 -20.78
CA LEU A 283 -27.82 -6.20 -21.13
C LEU A 283 -28.80 -5.90 -19.99
N LEU A 284 -29.16 -6.90 -19.18
CA LEU A 284 -29.93 -6.66 -17.94
C LEU A 284 -29.11 -5.85 -16.94
N ASN A 285 -27.85 -6.20 -16.72
CA ASN A 285 -27.00 -5.43 -15.82
C ASN A 285 -26.80 -3.98 -16.29
N MET A 286 -26.79 -3.74 -17.60
CA MET A 286 -26.77 -2.39 -18.17
C MET A 286 -28.05 -1.59 -17.88
N GLN A 287 -29.21 -2.24 -17.69
CA GLN A 287 -30.44 -1.55 -17.28
C GLN A 287 -30.37 -1.11 -15.81
N ASP A 288 -29.76 -1.93 -14.96
CA ASP A 288 -29.57 -1.65 -13.54
C ASP A 288 -28.48 -0.59 -13.27
N LEU A 289 -27.58 -0.33 -14.22
CA LEU A 289 -26.44 0.57 -14.06
C LEU A 289 -26.84 1.95 -13.50
N ASN A 290 -27.91 2.57 -14.02
CA ASN A 290 -28.33 3.89 -13.56
C ASN A 290 -28.81 3.85 -12.09
N THR A 291 -29.45 2.76 -11.67
CA THR A 291 -29.88 2.53 -10.29
C THR A 291 -28.67 2.30 -9.37
N GLU A 292 -27.70 1.49 -9.82
CA GLU A 292 -26.46 1.24 -9.08
C GLU A 292 -25.62 2.52 -8.92
N LEU A 293 -25.54 3.37 -9.97
CA LEU A 293 -24.85 4.66 -9.92
C LEU A 293 -25.54 5.66 -9.01
N ALA A 294 -26.87 5.67 -8.96
CA ALA A 294 -27.64 6.53 -8.05
C ALA A 294 -27.44 6.13 -6.57
N ALA A 295 -27.26 4.84 -6.30
CA ALA A 295 -26.98 4.33 -4.96
C ALA A 295 -25.54 4.58 -4.48
N ALA A 296 -24.62 4.90 -5.38
CA ALA A 296 -23.21 5.11 -5.06
C ALA A 296 -22.93 6.55 -4.58
N GLU A 297 -22.50 6.67 -3.33
CA GLU A 297 -22.19 7.96 -2.67
C GLU A 297 -20.85 8.57 -3.11
N SER A 298 -19.83 7.73 -3.39
CA SER A 298 -18.47 8.19 -3.71
C SER A 298 -18.14 8.12 -5.21
N LEU A 299 -17.25 9.00 -5.69
CA LEU A 299 -16.76 8.94 -7.08
C LEU A 299 -15.97 7.65 -7.35
N ASP A 300 -15.19 7.16 -6.39
CA ASP A 300 -14.40 5.93 -6.54
C ASP A 300 -15.29 4.67 -6.65
N SER A 301 -16.39 4.61 -5.88
CA SER A 301 -17.36 3.51 -6.01
C SER A 301 -18.07 3.55 -7.37
N ARG A 302 -18.42 4.73 -7.89
CA ARG A 302 -18.96 4.88 -9.25
C ARG A 302 -17.99 4.40 -10.33
N VAL A 303 -16.70 4.73 -10.21
CA VAL A 303 -15.67 4.22 -11.13
C VAL A 303 -15.57 2.70 -11.07
N SER A 304 -15.64 2.10 -9.87
CA SER A 304 -15.62 0.65 -9.70
C SER A 304 -16.82 -0.05 -10.35
N ILE A 305 -18.01 0.56 -10.31
CA ILE A 305 -19.21 0.04 -10.99
C ILE A 305 -18.96 0.00 -12.51
N TYR A 306 -18.48 1.11 -13.10
CA TYR A 306 -18.15 1.15 -14.52
C TYR A 306 -17.07 0.13 -14.92
N GLU A 307 -16.05 -0.10 -14.09
CA GLU A 307 -15.03 -1.12 -14.34
C GLU A 307 -15.61 -2.55 -14.34
N SER A 308 -16.53 -2.84 -13.41
CA SER A 308 -17.24 -4.11 -13.36
C SER A 308 -18.07 -4.34 -14.63
N ILE A 309 -18.84 -3.34 -15.05
CA ILE A 309 -19.65 -3.41 -16.28
C ILE A 309 -18.77 -3.57 -17.52
N LEU A 310 -17.66 -2.84 -17.63
CA LEU A 310 -16.74 -2.96 -18.75
C LEU A 310 -16.15 -4.38 -18.85
N LYS A 311 -15.82 -5.01 -17.71
CA LYS A 311 -15.35 -6.40 -17.69
C LYS A 311 -16.43 -7.35 -18.21
N GLN A 312 -17.66 -7.23 -17.72
CA GLN A 312 -18.79 -8.06 -18.19
C GLN A 312 -19.10 -7.83 -19.67
N CYS A 313 -18.94 -6.60 -20.17
CA CYS A 313 -19.10 -6.28 -21.58
C CYS A 313 -18.06 -7.02 -22.45
N ILE A 314 -16.80 -7.07 -22.01
CA ILE A 314 -15.73 -7.80 -22.70
C ILE A 314 -16.04 -9.30 -22.73
N ASP A 315 -16.48 -9.87 -21.61
CA ASP A 315 -16.84 -11.29 -21.51
C ASP A 315 -18.02 -11.63 -22.43
N ALA A 316 -19.06 -10.78 -22.45
CA ALA A 316 -20.22 -10.93 -23.35
C ALA A 316 -19.85 -10.76 -24.83
N GLN A 317 -18.95 -9.83 -25.16
CA GLN A 317 -18.41 -9.66 -26.52
C GLN A 317 -17.66 -10.92 -26.97
N GLN A 318 -16.83 -11.50 -26.10
CA GLN A 318 -16.08 -12.70 -26.41
C GLN A 318 -17.02 -13.89 -26.65
N ALA A 319 -18.02 -14.09 -25.78
CA ALA A 319 -19.02 -15.15 -25.95
C ALA A 319 -19.79 -15.00 -27.28
N LEU A 320 -20.17 -13.78 -27.66
CA LEU A 320 -20.83 -13.52 -28.96
C LEU A 320 -19.88 -13.73 -30.13
N ARG A 321 -18.61 -13.31 -30.00
CA ARG A 321 -17.57 -13.51 -31.02
C ARG A 321 -17.33 -14.97 -31.32
N ASP A 322 -17.38 -15.84 -30.31
CA ASP A 322 -17.20 -17.28 -30.46
C ASP A 322 -18.32 -17.91 -31.31
N THR A 323 -19.56 -17.41 -31.19
CA THR A 323 -20.67 -17.84 -32.07
C THR A 323 -20.58 -17.29 -33.50
N LEU A 324 -19.84 -16.20 -33.70
CA LEU A 324 -19.64 -15.53 -35.00
C LEU A 324 -18.38 -16.02 -35.74
N GLN A 325 -17.62 -16.98 -35.19
CA GLN A 325 -16.40 -17.48 -35.82
C GLN A 325 -16.63 -18.18 -37.17
N GLU A 326 -17.85 -18.58 -37.50
CA GLU A 326 -18.17 -19.22 -38.78
C GLU A 326 -18.61 -18.21 -39.86
N ASP A 327 -18.97 -16.98 -39.44
CA ASP A 327 -19.43 -15.92 -40.35
C ASP A 327 -18.26 -15.29 -41.12
N GLN A 328 -18.24 -15.50 -42.44
CA GLN A 328 -17.19 -14.98 -43.32
C GLN A 328 -17.19 -13.45 -43.39
N VAL A 329 -18.37 -12.80 -43.31
CA VAL A 329 -18.52 -11.35 -43.33
C VAL A 329 -17.95 -10.74 -42.04
N PHE A 330 -18.19 -11.39 -40.90
CA PHE A 330 -17.59 -10.99 -39.63
C PHE A 330 -16.05 -11.14 -39.63
N LYS A 331 -15.51 -12.22 -40.20
CA LYS A 331 -14.05 -12.39 -40.34
C LYS A 331 -13.40 -11.33 -41.22
N ALA A 332 -14.03 -10.97 -42.34
CA ALA A 332 -13.56 -9.91 -43.22
C ALA A 332 -13.55 -8.55 -42.49
N ALA A 333 -14.63 -8.24 -41.77
CA ALA A 333 -14.79 -7.03 -40.97
C ALA A 333 -13.73 -6.88 -39.87
N VAL A 334 -13.46 -7.96 -39.11
CA VAL A 334 -12.43 -7.97 -38.05
C VAL A 334 -11.01 -7.80 -38.62
N ARG A 335 -10.79 -8.21 -39.87
CA ARG A 335 -9.49 -8.06 -40.58
C ARG A 335 -9.36 -6.72 -41.32
N GLY A 336 -10.36 -5.83 -41.21
CA GLY A 336 -10.36 -4.53 -41.88
C GLY A 336 -10.51 -4.63 -43.41
N GLN A 337 -11.09 -5.71 -43.91
CA GLN A 337 -11.39 -5.87 -45.34
C GLN A 337 -12.75 -5.26 -45.69
N PRO A 338 -12.92 -4.74 -46.93
CA PRO A 338 -14.20 -4.21 -47.38
C PRO A 338 -15.28 -5.29 -47.31
N ILE A 339 -16.42 -4.94 -46.71
CA ILE A 339 -17.55 -5.86 -46.56
C ILE A 339 -18.43 -5.76 -47.80
N GLU A 340 -18.50 -6.85 -48.57
CA GLU A 340 -19.48 -7.03 -49.64
C GLU A 340 -20.63 -7.93 -49.10
N GLY A 341 -21.70 -7.32 -48.59
CA GLY A 341 -22.88 -8.07 -48.12
C GLY A 341 -23.68 -7.38 -47.00
N LYS A 342 -24.91 -7.86 -46.77
CA LYS A 342 -25.75 -7.39 -45.65
C LYS A 342 -25.23 -7.92 -44.32
N ILE A 343 -25.07 -7.02 -43.34
CA ILE A 343 -24.62 -7.36 -41.98
C ILE A 343 -25.66 -8.23 -41.27
N SER A 344 -25.23 -9.40 -40.78
CA SER A 344 -26.05 -10.32 -39.98
C SER A 344 -26.54 -9.66 -38.68
N ASN A 345 -27.70 -10.07 -38.19
CA ASN A 345 -28.25 -9.59 -36.92
C ASN A 345 -27.28 -9.82 -35.74
N GLN A 346 -26.56 -10.94 -35.72
CA GLN A 346 -25.57 -11.23 -34.67
C GLN A 346 -24.33 -10.32 -34.78
N HIS A 347 -23.90 -9.98 -36.00
CA HIS A 347 -22.82 -9.01 -36.22
C HIS A 347 -23.26 -7.61 -35.78
N TYR A 348 -24.49 -7.19 -36.10
CA TYR A 348 -25.04 -5.92 -35.64
C TYR A 348 -25.13 -5.85 -34.10
N LEU A 349 -25.51 -6.96 -33.44
CA LEU A 349 -25.47 -7.08 -31.98
C LEU A 349 -24.04 -6.91 -31.43
N HIS A 350 -23.04 -7.47 -32.10
CA HIS A 350 -21.64 -7.26 -31.72
C HIS A 350 -21.22 -5.78 -31.88
N SER A 351 -21.62 -5.11 -32.96
CA SER A 351 -21.41 -3.66 -33.11
C SER A 351 -22.08 -2.85 -32.00
N TYR A 352 -23.27 -3.26 -31.56
CA TYR A 352 -23.95 -2.64 -30.43
C TYR A 352 -23.17 -2.82 -29.12
N LEU A 353 -22.67 -4.03 -28.83
CA LEU A 353 -21.83 -4.27 -27.65
C LEU A 353 -20.53 -3.46 -27.73
N MET A 354 -19.94 -3.30 -28.91
CA MET A 354 -18.77 -2.42 -29.09
C MET A 354 -19.10 -0.96 -28.79
N TYR A 355 -20.24 -0.48 -29.27
CA TYR A 355 -20.74 0.86 -28.96
C TYR A 355 -20.93 1.06 -27.44
N ILE A 356 -21.55 0.10 -26.73
CA ILE A 356 -21.69 0.16 -25.27
C ILE A 356 -20.31 0.22 -24.60
N ARG A 357 -19.35 -0.62 -25.01
CA ARG A 357 -17.99 -0.61 -24.44
C ARG A 357 -17.31 0.74 -24.63
N LEU A 358 -17.39 1.33 -25.83
CA LEU A 358 -16.76 2.62 -26.14
C LEU A 358 -17.39 3.75 -25.32
N THR A 359 -18.73 3.84 -25.28
CA THR A 359 -19.46 4.87 -24.53
C THR A 359 -19.28 4.74 -23.02
N THR A 360 -19.35 3.52 -22.48
CA THR A 360 -19.09 3.23 -21.06
C THR A 360 -17.64 3.58 -20.66
N THR A 361 -16.68 3.37 -21.57
CA THR A 361 -15.27 3.77 -21.36
C THR A 361 -15.14 5.29 -21.33
N VAL A 362 -15.88 6.01 -22.17
CA VAL A 362 -15.94 7.48 -22.13
C VAL A 362 -16.50 7.95 -20.79
N ASP A 363 -17.65 7.44 -20.36
CA ASP A 363 -18.29 7.84 -19.09
C ASP A 363 -17.39 7.56 -17.87
N ARG A 364 -16.72 6.39 -17.81
CA ARG A 364 -15.71 6.09 -16.76
C ARG A 364 -14.59 7.12 -16.75
N ASN A 365 -14.04 7.46 -17.91
CA ASN A 365 -12.92 8.39 -18.00
C ASN A 365 -13.34 9.83 -17.65
N LEU A 366 -14.59 10.22 -17.90
CA LEU A 366 -15.15 11.49 -17.46
C LEU A 366 -15.21 11.57 -15.92
N LEU A 367 -15.66 10.51 -15.24
CA LEU A 367 -15.61 10.45 -13.78
C LEU A 367 -14.18 10.50 -13.23
N MET A 368 -13.23 9.83 -13.89
CA MET A 368 -11.82 9.94 -13.51
C MET A 368 -11.30 11.38 -13.69
N ILE A 369 -11.73 12.09 -14.73
CA ILE A 369 -11.41 13.50 -14.93
C ILE A 369 -11.98 14.36 -13.80
N GLU A 370 -13.23 14.14 -13.38
CA GLU A 370 -13.85 14.86 -12.25
C GLU A 370 -13.07 14.64 -10.95
N ASN A 371 -12.69 13.39 -10.64
CA ASN A 371 -11.86 13.06 -9.48
C ASN A 371 -10.48 13.75 -9.56
N LEU A 372 -9.84 13.74 -10.74
CA LEU A 372 -8.55 14.39 -10.93
C LEU A 372 -8.63 15.92 -10.85
N LYS A 373 -9.74 16.53 -11.30
CA LYS A 373 -10.00 17.96 -11.19
C LYS A 373 -10.09 18.42 -9.72
N GLN A 374 -10.69 17.63 -8.84
CA GLN A 374 -10.72 17.94 -7.40
C GLN A 374 -9.32 18.08 -6.78
N ASN A 375 -8.34 17.33 -7.32
CA ASN A 375 -6.95 17.33 -6.85
C ASN A 375 -6.01 18.29 -7.63
N LEU A 376 -6.57 19.26 -8.37
CA LEU A 376 -5.78 20.31 -9.03
C LEU A 376 -5.20 21.30 -7.98
N PRO A 377 -4.04 21.93 -8.26
CA PRO A 377 -3.36 22.80 -7.31
C PRO A 377 -4.16 24.04 -6.89
N GLU A 378 -5.18 24.42 -7.66
CA GLU A 378 -6.09 25.56 -7.41
C GLU A 378 -7.24 25.23 -6.43
N ASN A 379 -7.50 23.95 -6.17
CA ASN A 379 -8.61 23.50 -5.32
C ASN A 379 -8.14 23.15 -3.90
N ASN A 380 -8.99 23.43 -2.90
CA ASN A 380 -8.73 23.12 -1.49
C ASN A 380 -8.52 21.61 -1.30
N ARG A 381 -7.39 21.24 -0.69
CA ARG A 381 -6.86 19.87 -0.65
C ARG A 381 -7.41 19.11 0.56
N GLU A 382 -7.67 17.81 0.37
CA GLU A 382 -7.60 16.84 1.46
C GLU A 382 -6.14 16.41 1.66
N GLU A 383 -5.65 16.44 2.89
CA GLU A 383 -4.27 16.05 3.23
C GLU A 383 -3.99 14.59 2.79
N GLY A 384 -2.93 14.39 1.98
CA GLY A 384 -2.43 13.05 1.61
C GLY A 384 -2.68 12.59 0.17
N ARG A 385 -3.47 13.30 -0.65
CA ARG A 385 -3.68 12.94 -2.08
C ARG A 385 -2.61 13.56 -3.00
N LYS A 386 -2.25 12.82 -4.07
CA LYS A 386 -1.24 13.26 -5.05
C LYS A 386 -1.77 14.43 -5.89
N ILE A 387 -0.91 15.43 -6.11
CA ILE A 387 -1.22 16.59 -6.96
C ILE A 387 -1.39 16.12 -8.42
N THR A 388 -2.55 16.40 -9.01
CA THR A 388 -2.82 16.14 -10.42
C THR A 388 -2.06 17.15 -11.30
N LYS A 389 -1.30 16.66 -12.30
CA LYS A 389 -0.72 17.55 -13.31
C LYS A 389 -1.72 17.77 -14.45
N PRO A 390 -1.75 18.95 -15.09
CA PRO A 390 -2.59 19.18 -16.28
C PRO A 390 -2.39 18.14 -17.39
N GLN A 391 -1.18 17.56 -17.50
CA GLN A 391 -0.83 16.50 -18.44
C GLN A 391 -1.62 15.20 -18.22
N ASP A 392 -1.99 14.89 -16.97
CA ASP A 392 -2.75 13.67 -16.65
C ASP A 392 -4.19 13.75 -17.19
N LEU A 393 -4.76 14.95 -17.23
CA LEU A 393 -6.07 15.22 -17.82
C LEU A 393 -6.03 15.13 -19.35
N VAL A 394 -4.97 15.62 -20.00
CA VAL A 394 -4.79 15.53 -21.46
C VAL A 394 -4.84 14.08 -21.92
N ARG A 395 -4.17 13.16 -21.19
CA ARG A 395 -4.17 11.73 -21.53
C ARG A 395 -5.57 11.12 -21.49
N LEU A 396 -6.40 11.49 -20.52
CA LEU A 396 -7.78 10.98 -20.42
C LEU A 396 -8.66 11.53 -21.54
N TYR A 397 -8.53 12.81 -21.90
CA TYR A 397 -9.24 13.37 -23.05
C TYR A 397 -8.78 12.77 -24.38
N ASP A 398 -7.49 12.45 -24.56
CA ASP A 398 -7.00 11.72 -25.73
C ASP A 398 -7.66 10.35 -25.87
N ILE A 399 -7.80 9.62 -24.76
CA ILE A 399 -8.50 8.32 -24.73
C ILE A 399 -9.98 8.51 -25.09
N ILE A 400 -10.66 9.51 -24.53
CA ILE A 400 -12.06 9.81 -24.85
C ILE A 400 -12.21 10.09 -26.36
N ILE A 401 -11.38 10.98 -26.90
CA ILE A 401 -11.41 11.33 -28.33
C ILE A 401 -11.17 10.10 -29.21
N GLN A 402 -10.22 9.23 -28.84
CA GLN A 402 -9.97 7.99 -29.58
C GLN A 402 -11.21 7.08 -29.58
N ASN A 403 -11.79 6.80 -28.40
CA ASN A 403 -12.97 5.94 -28.31
C ASN A 403 -14.18 6.51 -29.08
N LEU A 404 -14.35 7.84 -29.06
CA LEU A 404 -15.41 8.49 -29.84
C LEU A 404 -15.15 8.37 -31.35
N ASN A 405 -13.93 8.57 -31.83
CA ASN A 405 -13.60 8.40 -33.25
C ASN A 405 -13.75 6.96 -33.75
N ASP A 406 -13.71 5.96 -32.85
CA ASP A 406 -13.95 4.56 -33.21
C ASP A 406 -15.44 4.25 -33.44
N ILE A 407 -16.37 5.04 -32.88
CA ILE A 407 -17.83 4.79 -32.98
C ILE A 407 -18.35 4.87 -34.43
N PRO A 408 -18.03 5.90 -35.24
CA PRO A 408 -18.47 5.98 -36.64
C PRO A 408 -17.96 4.83 -37.51
N ASN A 409 -16.86 4.19 -37.10
CA ASN A 409 -16.26 3.07 -37.83
C ASN A 409 -16.95 1.73 -37.56
N LEU A 410 -17.93 1.69 -36.64
CA LEU A 410 -18.65 0.46 -36.32
C LEU A 410 -19.57 0.03 -37.47
N HIS A 411 -19.53 -1.26 -37.79
CA HIS A 411 -20.31 -1.84 -38.88
C HIS A 411 -21.82 -1.75 -38.59
N GLY A 412 -22.58 -1.25 -39.56
CA GLY A 412 -24.04 -1.08 -39.45
C GLY A 412 -24.48 0.28 -38.90
N ILE A 413 -23.53 1.17 -38.60
CA ILE A 413 -23.78 2.57 -38.22
C ILE A 413 -23.40 3.54 -39.34
N GLN A 414 -22.58 3.10 -40.30
CA GLN A 414 -21.95 3.95 -41.34
C GLN A 414 -22.95 4.73 -42.22
N GLU A 415 -24.19 4.24 -42.34
CA GLU A 415 -25.26 4.89 -43.11
C GLU A 415 -26.05 5.93 -42.31
N ASP A 416 -25.84 6.00 -40.98
CA ASP A 416 -26.57 6.89 -40.09
C ASP A 416 -25.84 8.24 -39.94
N ALA A 417 -26.22 9.21 -40.79
CA ALA A 417 -25.58 10.53 -40.79
C ALA A 417 -25.76 11.30 -39.46
N THR A 418 -26.76 10.95 -38.65
CA THR A 418 -27.07 11.69 -37.42
C THR A 418 -26.06 11.38 -36.31
N ILE A 419 -25.71 10.11 -36.09
CA ILE A 419 -24.72 9.73 -35.08
C ILE A 419 -23.31 10.18 -35.45
N VAL A 420 -22.96 10.18 -36.73
CA VAL A 420 -21.67 10.72 -37.19
C VAL A 420 -21.54 12.19 -36.80
N SER A 421 -22.58 12.99 -37.07
CA SER A 421 -22.64 14.41 -36.68
C SER A 421 -22.61 14.60 -35.15
N GLU A 422 -23.31 13.76 -34.39
CA GLU A 422 -23.32 13.78 -32.93
C GLU A 422 -21.93 13.52 -32.34
N ILE A 423 -21.24 12.51 -32.85
CA ILE A 423 -19.89 12.13 -32.42
C ILE A 423 -18.86 13.17 -32.84
N GLU A 424 -18.91 13.68 -34.07
CA GLU A 424 -18.01 14.74 -34.53
C GLU A 424 -18.11 16.00 -33.65
N THR A 425 -19.34 16.38 -33.29
CA THR A 425 -19.60 17.50 -32.37
C THR A 425 -19.01 17.25 -30.99
N SER A 426 -19.21 16.05 -30.43
CA SER A 426 -18.66 15.64 -29.13
C SER A 426 -17.13 15.65 -29.16
N VAL A 427 -16.53 15.13 -30.23
CA VAL A 427 -15.07 15.12 -30.44
C VAL A 427 -14.51 16.54 -30.48
N LEU A 428 -15.20 17.50 -31.10
CA LEU A 428 -14.80 18.91 -31.08
C LEU A 428 -14.80 19.49 -29.66
N GLY A 429 -15.83 19.19 -28.86
CA GLY A 429 -15.91 19.62 -27.46
C GLY A 429 -14.73 19.08 -26.63
N TYR A 430 -14.46 17.77 -26.71
CA TYR A 430 -13.33 17.18 -25.99
C TYR A 430 -11.96 17.62 -26.52
N LYS A 431 -11.83 17.92 -27.83
CA LYS A 431 -10.63 18.56 -28.40
C LYS A 431 -10.40 19.96 -27.81
N ALA A 432 -11.46 20.69 -27.47
CA ALA A 432 -11.35 21.98 -26.81
C ALA A 432 -10.78 21.83 -25.39
N PHE A 433 -11.37 20.95 -24.56
CA PHE A 433 -10.84 20.63 -23.23
C PHE A 433 -9.39 20.15 -23.27
N ARG A 434 -9.06 19.24 -24.19
CA ARG A 434 -7.69 18.77 -24.39
C ARG A 434 -6.74 19.94 -24.70
N SER A 435 -7.10 20.80 -25.65
CA SER A 435 -6.27 21.94 -26.06
C SER A 435 -6.06 22.93 -24.91
N TYR A 436 -7.09 23.14 -24.08
CA TYR A 436 -7.01 23.95 -22.86
C TYR A 436 -6.00 23.41 -21.84
N TYR A 437 -6.03 22.12 -21.53
CA TYR A 437 -5.08 21.54 -20.57
C TYR A 437 -3.66 21.45 -21.12
N ILE A 438 -3.49 21.28 -22.44
CA ILE A 438 -2.18 21.42 -23.09
C ILE A 438 -1.70 22.86 -22.92
N ALA A 439 -2.53 23.88 -23.20
CA ALA A 439 -2.17 25.28 -23.02
C ALA A 439 -1.75 25.60 -21.57
N ARG A 440 -2.46 25.07 -20.55
CA ARG A 440 -2.04 25.20 -19.14
C ARG A 440 -0.65 24.61 -18.88
N SER A 441 -0.31 23.48 -19.50
CA SER A 441 1.01 22.90 -19.36
C SER A 441 2.12 23.76 -20.01
N TYR A 442 1.85 24.38 -21.17
CA TYR A 442 2.78 25.31 -21.81
C TYR A 442 2.91 26.62 -21.04
N ALA A 443 1.82 27.10 -20.42
CA ALA A 443 1.83 28.26 -19.53
C ALA A 443 2.75 28.04 -18.33
N SER A 444 2.69 26.85 -17.71
CA SER A 444 3.59 26.49 -16.62
C SER A 444 5.08 26.40 -17.04
N ALA A 445 5.34 26.22 -18.34
CA ALA A 445 6.67 26.22 -18.93
C ALA A 445 7.08 27.59 -19.50
N LYS A 446 6.31 28.66 -19.24
CA LYS A 446 6.54 30.04 -19.73
C LYS A 446 6.60 30.18 -21.26
N LYS A 447 5.98 29.26 -21.99
CA LYS A 447 5.89 29.30 -23.47
C LYS A 447 4.65 30.08 -23.91
N TRP A 448 4.68 31.40 -23.69
CA TRP A 448 3.49 32.25 -23.77
C TRP A 448 2.86 32.32 -25.17
N LYS A 449 3.67 32.36 -26.24
CA LYS A 449 3.19 32.41 -27.63
C LYS A 449 2.40 31.15 -27.99
N GLU A 450 2.96 29.99 -27.67
CA GLU A 450 2.34 28.68 -27.87
C GLU A 450 1.07 28.55 -27.04
N THR A 451 1.10 28.97 -25.77
CA THR A 451 -0.06 28.98 -24.87
C THR A 451 -1.23 29.77 -25.46
N VAL A 452 -1.01 31.01 -25.93
CA VAL A 452 -2.08 31.83 -26.51
C VAL A 452 -2.63 31.18 -27.79
N SER A 453 -1.78 30.64 -28.66
CA SER A 453 -2.24 29.94 -29.87
C SER A 453 -3.11 28.72 -29.57
N LEU A 454 -2.76 27.96 -28.52
CA LEU A 454 -3.52 26.79 -28.09
C LEU A 454 -4.84 27.19 -27.43
N TYR A 455 -4.89 28.28 -26.66
CA TYR A 455 -6.12 28.83 -26.13
C TYR A 455 -7.07 29.33 -27.23
N GLN A 456 -6.55 30.02 -28.25
CA GLN A 456 -7.36 30.43 -29.40
C GLN A 456 -7.97 29.22 -30.12
N ARG A 457 -7.16 28.17 -30.36
CA ARG A 457 -7.65 26.91 -30.93
C ARG A 457 -8.71 26.24 -30.05
N ALA A 458 -8.55 26.30 -28.73
CA ALA A 458 -9.53 25.77 -27.79
C ALA A 458 -10.86 26.54 -27.87
N LEU A 459 -10.83 27.88 -27.95
CA LEU A 459 -12.02 28.73 -28.14
C LEU A 459 -12.74 28.43 -29.44
N ASP A 460 -12.01 28.33 -30.55
CA ASP A 460 -12.61 28.02 -31.85
C ASP A 460 -13.33 26.66 -31.85
N ASN A 461 -12.73 25.67 -31.19
CA ASN A 461 -13.36 24.36 -31.00
C ASN A 461 -14.57 24.42 -30.06
N CYS A 462 -14.53 25.20 -28.97
CA CYS A 462 -15.68 25.41 -28.08
C CYS A 462 -16.87 25.97 -28.86
N LYS A 463 -16.66 27.06 -29.62
CA LYS A 463 -17.71 27.71 -30.41
C LYS A 463 -18.32 26.78 -31.45
N LYS A 464 -17.49 26.01 -32.15
CA LYS A 464 -17.95 24.99 -33.12
C LYS A 464 -18.73 23.88 -32.43
N ALA A 465 -18.27 23.38 -31.30
CA ALA A 465 -18.93 22.34 -30.53
C ALA A 465 -20.28 22.81 -29.98
N ILE A 466 -20.35 23.98 -29.35
CA ILE A 466 -21.59 24.60 -28.85
C ILE A 466 -22.58 24.80 -30.00
N GLY A 467 -22.12 25.31 -31.15
CA GLY A 467 -22.95 25.48 -32.35
C GLY A 467 -23.49 24.16 -32.92
N GLY A 468 -22.73 23.06 -32.80
CA GLY A 468 -23.17 21.72 -33.16
C GLY A 468 -24.17 21.13 -32.15
N LEU A 469 -23.90 21.24 -30.85
CA LEU A 469 -24.76 20.73 -29.78
C LEU A 469 -26.12 21.43 -29.74
N LYS A 470 -26.17 22.73 -30.05
CA LYS A 470 -27.43 23.50 -30.15
C LYS A 470 -28.33 23.03 -31.31
N LYS A 471 -27.79 22.35 -32.32
CA LYS A 471 -28.55 21.78 -33.44
C LYS A 471 -29.08 20.37 -33.16
N GLN A 472 -28.63 19.73 -32.09
CA GLN A 472 -29.06 18.39 -31.70
C GLN A 472 -30.31 18.44 -30.80
N THR A 473 -30.99 17.29 -30.69
CA THR A 473 -32.15 17.10 -29.82
C THR A 473 -31.77 17.35 -28.36
N GLN A 474 -32.35 18.37 -27.75
CA GLN A 474 -31.97 18.79 -26.40
C GLN A 474 -32.41 17.76 -25.34
N ASN A 475 -31.44 17.31 -24.53
CA ASN A 475 -31.67 16.46 -23.36
C ASN A 475 -30.85 16.99 -22.16
N GLY A 476 -31.04 16.40 -20.98
CA GLY A 476 -30.33 16.83 -19.76
C GLY A 476 -28.79 16.77 -19.89
N LYS A 477 -28.26 15.75 -20.58
CA LYS A 477 -26.82 15.54 -20.78
C LYS A 477 -26.21 16.61 -21.70
N ILE A 478 -26.86 16.90 -22.83
CA ILE A 478 -26.42 17.93 -23.79
C ILE A 478 -26.46 19.33 -23.14
N LYS A 479 -27.46 19.62 -22.30
CA LYS A 479 -27.49 20.89 -21.56
C LYS A 479 -26.30 21.03 -20.61
N GLN A 480 -25.94 19.96 -19.90
CA GLN A 480 -24.76 19.95 -19.04
C GLN A 480 -23.45 20.11 -19.84
N GLU A 481 -23.34 19.46 -21.00
CA GLU A 481 -22.18 19.60 -21.88
C GLU A 481 -22.03 21.01 -22.45
N ILE A 482 -23.14 21.65 -22.86
CA ILE A 482 -23.14 23.05 -23.30
C ILE A 482 -22.69 23.96 -22.15
N SER A 483 -23.25 23.80 -20.95
CA SER A 483 -22.86 24.60 -19.77
C SER A 483 -21.36 24.45 -19.48
N ALA A 484 -20.83 23.23 -19.50
CA ALA A 484 -19.42 22.98 -19.25
C ALA A 484 -18.50 23.60 -20.34
N LEU A 485 -18.93 23.65 -21.59
CA LEU A 485 -18.19 24.30 -22.68
C LEU A 485 -18.27 25.83 -22.60
N GLU A 486 -19.41 26.40 -22.18
CA GLU A 486 -19.57 27.84 -21.94
C GLU A 486 -18.72 28.31 -20.74
N GLU A 487 -18.66 27.52 -19.66
CA GLU A 487 -17.72 27.74 -18.54
C GLU A 487 -16.26 27.67 -19.00
N LEU A 488 -15.92 26.68 -19.85
CA LEU A 488 -14.59 26.57 -20.41
C LEU A 488 -14.21 27.78 -21.27
N GLU A 489 -15.15 28.31 -22.07
CA GLU A 489 -14.95 29.52 -22.88
C GLU A 489 -14.61 30.74 -22.01
N GLN A 490 -15.34 30.92 -20.90
CA GLN A 490 -15.06 31.98 -19.93
C GLN A 490 -13.68 31.81 -19.28
N HIS A 491 -13.35 30.59 -18.85
CA HIS A 491 -12.05 30.28 -18.27
C HIS A 491 -10.90 30.53 -19.25
N ILE A 492 -11.01 30.09 -20.51
CA ILE A 492 -9.98 30.33 -21.52
C ILE A 492 -9.79 31.83 -21.73
N SER A 493 -10.87 32.60 -21.83
CA SER A 493 -10.81 34.04 -22.04
C SER A 493 -10.07 34.76 -20.90
N GLY A 494 -10.38 34.42 -19.63
CA GLY A 494 -9.66 34.97 -18.47
C GLY A 494 -8.18 34.56 -18.41
N GLN A 495 -7.88 33.31 -18.75
CA GLN A 495 -6.50 32.80 -18.79
C GLN A 495 -5.68 33.43 -19.91
N MET A 496 -6.30 33.80 -21.04
CA MET A 496 -5.62 34.53 -22.12
C MET A 496 -5.15 35.92 -21.67
N PHE A 497 -6.00 36.69 -20.98
CA PHE A 497 -5.59 37.99 -20.41
C PHE A 497 -4.50 37.83 -19.35
N SER A 498 -4.63 36.81 -18.49
CA SER A 498 -3.61 36.50 -17.48
C SER A 498 -2.26 36.16 -18.13
N CYS A 499 -2.28 35.34 -19.18
CA CYS A 499 -1.10 34.98 -19.97
C CYS A 499 -0.43 36.20 -20.63
N GLN A 500 -1.23 37.12 -21.18
CA GLN A 500 -0.72 38.38 -21.74
C GLN A 500 -0.05 39.24 -20.66
N ALA A 501 -0.65 39.36 -19.48
CA ALA A 501 -0.05 40.09 -18.35
C ALA A 501 1.27 39.44 -17.91
N TYR A 502 1.30 38.11 -17.71
CA TYR A 502 2.53 37.40 -17.33
C TYR A 502 3.63 37.50 -18.39
N SER A 503 3.28 37.49 -19.68
CA SER A 503 4.24 37.70 -20.76
C SER A 503 4.92 39.08 -20.70
N ILE A 504 4.22 40.12 -20.26
CA ILE A 504 4.77 41.47 -20.10
C ILE A 504 5.64 41.57 -18.84
N LEU A 505 5.21 40.92 -17.75
CA LEU A 505 6.00 40.85 -16.51
C LEU A 505 7.31 40.08 -16.72
N ASP A 506 7.26 38.92 -17.40
CA ASP A 506 8.46 38.15 -17.71
C ASP A 506 9.41 38.93 -18.65
N SER A 507 8.91 39.69 -19.62
CA SER A 507 9.78 40.51 -20.49
C SER A 507 10.42 41.70 -19.76
N SER A 508 9.75 42.25 -18.73
CA SER A 508 10.34 43.30 -17.88
C SER A 508 11.50 42.82 -17.00
N SER A 509 11.56 41.52 -16.68
CA SER A 509 12.63 40.91 -15.88
C SER A 509 13.93 40.63 -16.66
N THR A 510 13.94 40.81 -17.98
CA THR A 510 15.11 40.51 -18.82
C THR A 510 16.10 41.69 -18.91
N GLY A 511 15.81 42.81 -18.23
CA GLY A 511 16.62 44.04 -18.23
C GLY A 511 17.69 44.16 -17.15
N GLU A 512 17.75 43.26 -16.16
CA GLU A 512 18.76 43.31 -15.09
C GLU A 512 19.92 42.35 -15.35
N GLN A 513 20.78 42.72 -16.31
CA GLN A 513 22.20 42.38 -16.22
C GLN A 513 22.96 43.62 -15.78
N THR A 514 23.42 43.66 -14.53
CA THR A 514 24.80 44.03 -14.13
C THR A 514 24.93 44.24 -12.61
N PHE A 515 26.13 43.92 -12.12
CA PHE A 515 26.70 44.16 -10.77
C PHE A 515 26.29 43.24 -9.61
N SER A 516 27.06 42.16 -9.43
CA SER A 516 27.39 41.69 -8.06
C SER A 516 28.91 41.73 -7.90
N THR A 517 29.38 42.69 -7.10
CA THR A 517 30.75 42.75 -6.60
C THR A 517 30.91 41.61 -5.60
N GLN A 518 31.95 40.79 -5.76
CA GLN A 518 32.22 39.69 -4.82
C GLN A 518 32.82 40.23 -3.52
N VAL A 519 32.09 40.09 -2.42
CA VAL A 519 32.65 40.12 -1.06
C VAL A 519 32.52 38.69 -0.53
N THR A 520 33.65 38.04 -0.22
CA THR A 520 33.66 36.68 0.32
C THR A 520 33.66 36.74 1.86
N ASP A 521 32.50 36.95 2.46
CA ASP A 521 32.32 36.65 3.89
C ASP A 521 32.36 35.12 4.08
N LYS A 522 33.13 34.63 5.06
CA LYS A 522 33.38 33.20 5.30
C LYS A 522 32.59 32.60 6.47
N ARG A 523 31.73 33.37 7.16
CA ARG A 523 30.85 32.87 8.24
C ARG A 523 29.80 31.85 7.69
N PRO A 524 29.38 30.80 8.40
CA PRO A 524 28.28 29.93 7.92
C PRO A 524 26.95 30.71 7.83
N LEU A 525 26.02 30.27 6.97
CA LEU A 525 24.73 30.95 6.76
C LEU A 525 23.92 31.12 8.06
N GLU A 526 24.01 30.15 8.98
CA GLU A 526 23.35 30.20 10.29
C GLU A 526 23.75 31.41 11.15
N ASP A 527 24.97 31.93 10.99
CA ASP A 527 25.52 33.04 11.79
C ASP A 527 25.19 34.43 11.18
N ARG A 528 24.44 34.48 10.06
CA ARG A 528 24.16 35.72 9.29
C ARG A 528 22.76 35.75 8.66
N LEU A 529 21.77 35.16 9.33
CA LEU A 529 20.39 35.04 8.81
C LEU A 529 19.70 36.40 8.57
N ASP A 530 20.23 37.47 9.15
CA ASP A 530 19.80 38.86 9.07
C ASP A 530 20.41 39.63 7.88
N GLU A 531 21.42 39.08 7.20
CA GLU A 531 22.09 39.71 6.05
C GLU A 531 21.78 38.98 4.73
N TYR A 532 21.18 39.67 3.75
CA TYR A 532 20.90 39.08 2.43
C TYR A 532 22.07 39.29 1.46
N LEU A 533 22.78 38.19 1.14
CA LEU A 533 23.89 38.17 0.17
C LEU A 533 23.67 37.10 -0.90
N LEU A 534 23.88 37.45 -2.16
CA LEU A 534 23.72 36.54 -3.30
C LEU A 534 25.00 35.72 -3.52
N GLU A 535 25.22 34.72 -2.67
CA GLU A 535 26.43 33.88 -2.73
C GLU A 535 26.30 32.75 -3.76
N LYS A 536 27.10 32.79 -4.83
CA LYS A 536 27.16 31.73 -5.87
C LYS A 536 27.69 30.38 -5.33
N SER A 537 28.24 30.35 -4.11
CA SER A 537 28.73 29.13 -3.45
C SER A 537 27.58 28.19 -3.04
N LEU A 538 26.38 28.74 -2.78
CA LEU A 538 25.16 28.01 -2.41
C LEU A 538 24.65 27.06 -3.50
N THR A 539 24.96 27.33 -4.77
CA THR A 539 24.63 26.45 -5.91
C THR A 539 25.73 25.44 -6.24
N SER A 540 26.86 25.46 -5.53
CA SER A 540 27.94 24.50 -5.67
C SER A 540 27.88 23.40 -4.59
N LYS A 541 28.58 22.27 -4.80
CA LYS A 541 28.70 21.18 -3.81
C LYS A 541 29.51 21.55 -2.54
N LYS A 542 30.00 22.78 -2.41
CA LYS A 542 30.82 23.28 -1.29
C LYS A 542 30.15 24.48 -0.58
N ALA A 543 28.84 24.43 -0.36
CA ALA A 543 28.13 25.45 0.39
C ALA A 543 28.39 25.31 1.90
N THR A 544 28.88 26.37 2.55
CA THR A 544 29.08 26.41 4.01
C THR A 544 27.79 26.92 4.68
N LEU A 545 26.81 26.03 4.81
CA LEU A 545 25.47 26.36 5.35
C LEU A 545 25.44 26.42 6.88
N THR A 546 26.08 25.45 7.53
CA THR A 546 26.08 25.23 8.98
C THR A 546 27.37 24.51 9.35
N ARG A 547 27.83 24.65 10.60
CA ARG A 547 28.95 23.85 11.11
C ARG A 547 28.50 22.40 11.29
N PHE A 548 29.15 21.47 10.58
CA PHE A 548 28.89 20.04 10.71
C PHE A 548 30.18 19.24 10.98
N PRO A 549 30.22 18.39 12.02
CA PRO A 549 29.14 18.09 12.97
C PRO A 549 28.83 19.29 13.89
N PRO A 550 27.57 19.43 14.35
CA PRO A 550 27.19 20.51 15.26
C PRO A 550 28.03 20.41 16.54
N GLU A 551 28.32 21.56 17.15
CA GLU A 551 28.97 21.59 18.46
C GLU A 551 28.07 20.91 19.51
N PHE A 552 28.65 20.14 20.41
CA PHE A 552 27.89 19.41 21.42
C PHE A 552 27.29 20.38 22.44
N GLU A 553 25.97 20.50 22.46
CA GLU A 553 25.24 21.20 23.52
C GLU A 553 24.69 20.22 24.57
N PRO A 554 24.78 20.53 25.87
CA PRO A 554 24.22 19.68 26.92
C PRO A 554 22.68 19.70 26.87
N ILE A 555 22.06 18.56 26.53
CA ILE A 555 20.61 18.35 26.56
C ILE A 555 20.24 17.59 27.86
N PRO A 556 19.32 18.09 28.70
CA PRO A 556 18.92 17.39 29.92
C PRO A 556 18.08 16.13 29.59
N CYS A 557 18.60 14.95 29.95
CA CYS A 557 18.00 13.64 29.65
C CYS A 557 16.84 13.19 30.58
N ARG A 558 16.04 14.11 31.14
CA ARG A 558 14.86 13.73 31.96
C ARG A 558 13.63 14.57 31.62
N PRO A 559 12.46 13.95 31.39
CA PRO A 559 11.21 14.69 31.26
C PRO A 559 10.93 15.45 32.56
N LEU A 560 10.43 16.69 32.46
CA LEU A 560 10.08 17.49 33.62
C LEU A 560 8.96 16.79 34.41
N PHE A 561 9.30 16.36 35.61
CA PHE A 561 8.36 15.91 36.62
C PHE A 561 8.26 17.02 37.66
N PHE A 562 7.10 17.67 37.73
CA PHE A 562 6.87 18.69 38.75
C PHE A 562 6.34 18.00 40.01
N ASP A 563 7.00 18.24 41.14
CA ASP A 563 6.46 17.87 42.43
C ASP A 563 5.35 18.86 42.81
N LEU A 564 4.14 18.60 42.32
CA LEU A 564 2.96 19.41 42.62
C LEU A 564 2.58 19.35 44.10
N ALA A 565 3.07 18.35 44.86
CA ALA A 565 2.82 18.26 46.30
C ALA A 565 3.54 19.38 47.06
N LEU A 566 4.71 19.82 46.57
CA LEU A 566 5.44 20.97 47.14
C LEU A 566 4.61 22.26 47.07
N ASN A 567 3.81 22.44 46.01
CA ASN A 567 2.93 23.60 45.87
C ASN A 567 1.79 23.60 46.90
N HIS A 568 1.47 22.45 47.49
CA HIS A 568 0.45 22.31 48.52
C HIS A 568 1.02 22.37 49.95
N ILE A 569 2.35 22.51 50.11
CA ILE A 569 2.98 22.78 51.41
C ILE A 569 2.96 24.28 51.64
N GLU A 570 1.87 24.77 52.21
CA GLU A 570 1.76 26.16 52.68
C GLU A 570 2.07 26.23 54.17
N PHE A 571 2.62 27.36 54.64
CA PHE A 571 2.74 27.60 56.07
C PHE A 571 1.32 27.70 56.67
N PRO A 572 1.08 27.15 57.88
CA PRO A 572 -0.17 27.43 58.58
C PRO A 572 -0.31 28.95 58.75
N SER A 573 -1.53 29.50 58.68
CA SER A 573 -1.73 30.94 58.89
C SER A 573 -1.13 31.35 60.24
N LEU A 574 -0.23 32.32 60.21
CA LEU A 574 0.45 32.88 61.38
C LEU A 574 -0.14 34.23 61.80
N GLU A 575 -1.34 34.56 61.31
CA GLU A 575 -2.06 35.81 61.64
C GLU A 575 -2.31 35.92 63.16
N ASP A 576 -2.53 34.79 63.84
CA ASP A 576 -2.69 34.72 65.31
C ASP A 576 -1.39 34.98 66.10
N LYS A 577 -0.23 35.07 65.44
CA LYS A 577 1.08 35.28 66.08
C LYS A 577 1.69 36.66 65.86
N LEU A 578 0.95 37.59 65.24
CA LEU A 578 1.42 38.93 64.92
C LEU A 578 0.76 40.00 65.80
N GLU A 579 1.18 40.06 67.08
CA GLU A 579 1.12 41.30 67.87
C GLU A 579 2.51 41.75 68.37
N GLN A 580 2.89 42.95 67.90
CA GLN A 580 3.69 43.99 68.54
C GLN A 580 5.17 43.75 68.94
N LYS A 581 6.06 44.28 68.07
CA LYS A 581 7.14 45.26 68.34
C LYS A 581 7.96 45.12 69.66
N LYS A 582 9.30 44.94 69.51
CA LYS A 582 10.31 46.03 69.64
C LYS A 582 11.78 45.57 69.54
N ALA A 583 12.52 46.43 68.83
CA ALA A 583 13.95 46.74 68.79
C ALA A 583 14.96 46.17 69.82
N ALA A 584 16.09 45.69 69.28
CA ALA A 584 17.51 45.88 69.66
C ALA A 584 18.29 44.79 68.90
N GLY A 585 19.38 44.99 68.16
CA GLY A 585 20.57 45.81 68.39
C GLY A 585 21.79 44.86 68.35
N GLY A 586 22.78 45.16 67.52
CA GLY A 586 24.15 44.61 67.63
C GLY A 586 24.54 43.47 66.68
N GLY A 587 25.51 43.74 65.81
CA GLY A 587 26.24 42.72 65.05
C GLY A 587 27.46 42.18 65.78
N LEU A 588 28.15 41.19 65.19
CA LEU A 588 29.61 41.01 65.10
C LEU A 588 29.96 39.58 64.61
N THR A 589 30.67 39.54 63.49
CA THR A 589 31.86 38.72 63.18
C THR A 589 32.23 37.49 64.03
N GLY A 590 32.56 36.37 63.35
CA GLY A 590 33.91 35.78 63.43
C GLY A 590 34.09 34.34 63.95
N MET A 591 34.77 33.53 63.11
CA MET A 591 35.67 32.38 63.41
C MET A 591 35.00 31.04 63.81
N VAL A 592 35.37 29.86 63.28
CA VAL A 592 36.66 29.12 63.36
C VAL A 592 36.69 28.05 62.23
N LYS A 593 37.55 28.09 61.19
CA LYS A 593 38.85 27.37 61.02
C LYS A 593 38.89 25.95 61.65
N GLY A 594 38.82 24.84 60.91
CA GLY A 594 39.90 24.35 60.06
C GLY A 594 40.69 23.20 60.72
N TRP A 595 40.69 22.01 60.11
CA TRP A 595 41.63 20.88 60.29
C TRP A 595 41.20 19.83 59.24
N LEU A 596 41.98 19.22 58.36
CA LEU A 596 43.40 19.18 58.01
C LEU A 596 43.49 18.86 56.50
N PHE A 597 44.41 19.56 55.82
CA PHE A 597 45.38 19.10 54.81
C PHE A 597 45.25 17.66 54.25
N GLY A 598 45.45 17.37 52.97
CA GLY A 598 46.08 18.06 51.84
C GLY A 598 46.40 16.97 50.78
N GLY A 599 46.14 17.18 49.49
CA GLY A 599 47.16 17.49 48.48
C GLY A 599 47.94 16.23 48.02
N VAL A 600 48.25 15.95 46.75
CA VAL A 600 48.82 16.81 45.71
C VAL A 600 49.10 15.94 44.46
N LYS A 601 48.90 16.52 43.26
CA LYS A 601 49.53 16.36 41.92
C LYS A 601 49.48 15.06 41.10
N ASN A 602 49.01 15.25 39.87
CA ASN A 602 49.69 15.09 38.56
C ASN A 602 50.96 14.23 38.48
N ASN A 603 51.01 13.34 37.48
CA ASN A 603 52.03 13.46 36.44
C ASN A 603 51.67 12.67 35.16
N SER A 604 52.06 13.26 34.04
CA SER A 604 52.27 12.66 32.73
C SER A 604 53.56 11.83 32.71
N ASP A 605 53.65 10.91 31.74
CA ASP A 605 54.81 10.65 30.84
C ASP A 605 54.81 9.17 30.40
N ILE A 606 54.58 8.91 29.10
CA ILE A 606 55.57 8.55 28.07
C ILE A 606 56.15 7.14 28.25
N LEU A 607 55.92 6.26 27.27
CA LEU A 607 57.00 5.53 26.57
C LEU A 607 56.48 4.83 25.30
N LEU A 608 56.95 5.38 24.18
CA LEU A 608 57.04 4.76 22.86
C LEU A 608 58.31 3.89 22.78
N LEU A 609 58.38 3.10 21.71
CA LEU A 609 59.51 2.36 21.11
C LEU A 609 59.45 0.82 21.28
N PRO A 610 60.12 0.04 20.39
CA PRO A 610 59.53 -0.45 19.15
C PRO A 610 59.81 -1.96 18.97
N LEU A 611 59.28 -2.61 17.94
CA LEU A 611 59.94 -3.76 17.31
C LEU A 611 59.18 -4.13 16.03
N GLY A 612 59.66 -3.56 14.92
CA GLY A 612 59.49 -4.20 13.61
C GLY A 612 60.57 -5.27 13.47
N TYR A 613 60.16 -6.48 13.09
CA TYR A 613 60.74 -7.39 12.09
C TYR A 613 60.11 -8.78 12.30
N TYR A 614 59.92 -9.53 11.20
CA TYR A 614 58.93 -10.61 10.97
C TYR A 614 57.56 -10.02 10.59
N VAL A 615 57.06 -10.06 9.35
CA VAL A 615 57.15 -11.12 8.34
C VAL A 615 56.94 -10.51 6.94
N HIS A 616 58.01 -10.24 6.19
CA HIS A 616 57.92 -9.81 4.78
C HIS A 616 57.71 -11.00 3.82
N LYS A 617 56.88 -11.97 4.23
CA LYS A 617 56.52 -13.16 3.43
C LYS A 617 55.05 -13.61 3.60
N VAL A 618 54.23 -12.85 4.33
CA VAL A 618 52.79 -13.12 4.53
C VAL A 618 51.90 -12.04 3.88
N GLU A 619 52.42 -10.82 3.67
CA GLU A 619 51.66 -9.74 3.00
C GLU A 619 51.43 -10.02 1.49
N THR A 620 52.34 -10.72 0.81
CA THR A 620 52.17 -11.03 -0.62
C THR A 620 51.11 -12.10 -0.90
N MET A 621 50.74 -12.94 0.09
CA MET A 621 49.67 -13.95 -0.07
C MET A 621 48.27 -13.40 0.30
N ALA A 622 48.20 -12.44 1.24
CA ALA A 622 46.93 -11.81 1.63
C ALA A 622 46.39 -10.87 0.54
N ASP A 623 47.27 -10.15 -0.16
CA ASP A 623 46.90 -9.29 -1.29
C ASP A 623 46.45 -10.09 -2.52
N ASP A 624 47.04 -11.26 -2.77
CA ASP A 624 46.62 -12.16 -3.87
C ASP A 624 45.24 -12.80 -3.59
N LEU A 625 44.98 -13.23 -2.34
CA LEU A 625 43.70 -13.82 -1.97
C LEU A 625 42.56 -12.80 -2.02
N ASN A 626 42.77 -11.58 -1.52
CA ASN A 626 41.78 -10.51 -1.61
C ASN A 626 41.53 -10.09 -3.07
N GLY A 627 42.56 -10.10 -3.92
CA GLY A 627 42.42 -9.91 -5.37
C GLY A 627 41.53 -10.97 -6.01
N LYS A 628 41.74 -12.25 -5.70
CA LYS A 628 40.93 -13.37 -6.19
C LYS A 628 39.48 -13.32 -5.69
N LEU A 629 39.28 -12.96 -4.42
CA LEU A 629 37.96 -12.73 -3.84
C LEU A 629 37.21 -11.59 -4.53
N ALA A 630 37.90 -10.48 -4.83
CA ALA A 630 37.32 -9.37 -5.57
C ALA A 630 36.91 -9.77 -6.99
N GLN A 631 37.71 -10.59 -7.67
CA GLN A 631 37.37 -11.11 -9.01
C GLN A 631 36.16 -12.04 -8.96
N ALA A 632 36.11 -12.99 -8.02
CA ALA A 632 34.96 -13.87 -7.83
C ALA A 632 33.68 -13.07 -7.49
N PHE A 633 33.80 -12.05 -6.64
CA PHE A 633 32.70 -11.14 -6.31
C PHE A 633 32.16 -10.43 -7.56
N LYS A 634 33.04 -9.82 -8.36
CA LYS A 634 32.67 -9.15 -9.61
C LYS A 634 32.00 -10.11 -10.61
N TYR A 635 32.52 -11.34 -10.73
CA TYR A 635 31.92 -12.38 -11.56
C TYR A 635 30.46 -12.65 -11.17
N TYR A 636 30.15 -12.80 -9.88
CA TYR A 636 28.77 -13.05 -9.44
C TYR A 636 27.86 -11.80 -9.52
N VAL A 637 28.42 -10.59 -9.51
CA VAL A 637 27.67 -9.36 -9.85
C VAL A 637 27.23 -9.38 -11.32
N GLU A 638 28.13 -9.76 -12.23
CA GLU A 638 27.84 -9.89 -13.67
C GLU A 638 26.84 -11.02 -13.95
N VAL A 639 27.04 -12.20 -13.36
CA VAL A 639 26.15 -13.37 -13.52
C VAL A 639 24.74 -13.11 -12.98
N SER A 640 24.59 -12.26 -11.97
CA SER A 640 23.26 -11.91 -11.42
C SER A 640 22.57 -10.76 -12.16
N SER A 641 23.28 -10.09 -13.08
CA SER A 641 22.82 -8.90 -13.81
C SER A 641 22.74 -9.12 -15.33
N VAL A 642 22.49 -10.37 -15.76
CA VAL A 642 22.43 -10.79 -17.18
C VAL A 642 21.67 -9.79 -18.06
N GLY A 643 22.31 -9.35 -19.15
CA GLY A 643 21.75 -8.39 -20.11
C GLY A 643 21.96 -6.91 -19.79
N GLN A 644 22.77 -6.57 -18.78
CA GLN A 644 23.13 -5.18 -18.45
C GLN A 644 24.62 -4.91 -18.67
N ASN A 645 24.96 -3.88 -19.46
CA ASN A 645 26.31 -3.32 -19.49
C ASN A 645 26.57 -2.59 -18.16
N LEU A 646 27.28 -3.24 -17.24
CA LEU A 646 27.61 -2.71 -15.92
C LEU A 646 28.88 -1.84 -15.99
N THR A 647 28.82 -0.67 -15.37
CA THR A 647 30.01 0.18 -15.14
C THR A 647 30.93 -0.47 -14.09
N GLU A 648 32.24 -0.16 -14.12
CA GLU A 648 33.18 -0.71 -13.12
C GLU A 648 32.81 -0.34 -11.67
N ALA A 649 32.11 0.78 -11.45
CA ALA A 649 31.55 1.12 -10.15
C ALA A 649 30.42 0.18 -9.73
N ALA A 650 29.52 -0.18 -10.66
CA ALA A 650 28.41 -1.10 -10.37
C ALA A 650 28.88 -2.53 -10.07
N LYS A 651 30.05 -2.95 -10.60
CA LYS A 651 30.65 -4.25 -10.31
C LYS A 651 31.19 -4.38 -8.87
N LYS A 652 31.32 -3.27 -8.14
CA LYS A 652 31.70 -3.25 -6.72
C LYS A 652 30.50 -3.40 -5.77
N GLU A 653 29.28 -3.51 -6.28
CA GLU A 653 28.07 -3.65 -5.47
C GLU A 653 27.29 -4.91 -5.82
N ILE A 654 27.06 -5.79 -4.84
CA ILE A 654 26.30 -7.04 -5.03
C ILE A 654 24.94 -6.98 -4.35
N LYS A 655 23.91 -7.53 -5.00
CA LYS A 655 22.57 -7.74 -4.44
C LYS A 655 22.49 -9.10 -3.75
N ASP A 656 21.49 -9.27 -2.89
CA ASP A 656 21.23 -10.54 -2.18
C ASP A 656 21.16 -11.75 -3.13
N LYS A 657 20.48 -11.63 -4.27
CA LYS A 657 20.42 -12.68 -5.31
C LYS A 657 21.80 -13.11 -5.82
N GLY A 658 22.72 -12.16 -6.02
CA GLY A 658 24.09 -12.44 -6.46
C GLY A 658 24.92 -13.09 -5.34
N MET A 659 24.80 -12.57 -4.11
CA MET A 659 25.47 -13.11 -2.93
C MET A 659 25.02 -14.55 -2.62
N ASN A 660 23.71 -14.81 -2.66
CA ASN A 660 23.13 -16.13 -2.43
C ASN A 660 23.62 -17.13 -3.48
N LYS A 661 23.64 -16.74 -4.76
CA LYS A 661 24.18 -17.58 -5.84
C LYS A 661 25.67 -17.90 -5.64
N MET A 662 26.50 -16.91 -5.30
CA MET A 662 27.92 -17.10 -5.01
C MET A 662 28.14 -18.09 -3.86
N LEU A 663 27.50 -17.85 -2.71
CA LEU A 663 27.68 -18.68 -1.53
C LEU A 663 27.10 -20.09 -1.73
N LYS A 664 26.00 -20.23 -2.48
CA LYS A 664 25.41 -21.53 -2.80
C LYS A 664 26.34 -22.38 -3.67
N GLU A 665 26.93 -21.77 -4.70
CA GLU A 665 27.83 -22.48 -5.64
C GLU A 665 29.22 -22.77 -5.05
N THR A 666 29.72 -21.95 -4.13
CA THR A 666 31.08 -22.08 -3.55
C THR A 666 31.11 -22.75 -2.17
N CYS A 667 30.14 -22.42 -1.31
CA CYS A 667 30.13 -22.77 0.11
C CYS A 667 28.94 -23.66 0.53
N GLY A 668 27.95 -23.82 -0.35
CA GLY A 668 26.76 -24.67 -0.15
C GLY A 668 25.54 -23.98 0.46
N ASP A 669 24.38 -24.62 0.32
CA ASP A 669 23.05 -24.08 0.69
C ASP A 669 22.93 -23.62 2.15
N SER A 670 23.62 -24.28 3.08
CA SER A 670 23.55 -23.95 4.51
C SER A 670 24.19 -22.58 4.80
N VAL A 671 25.34 -22.31 4.19
CA VAL A 671 26.07 -21.04 4.33
C VAL A 671 25.31 -19.91 3.63
N ALA A 672 24.76 -20.18 2.44
CA ALA A 672 23.94 -19.22 1.70
C ALA A 672 22.70 -18.77 2.50
N LYS A 673 21.98 -19.72 3.12
CA LYS A 673 20.82 -19.43 3.97
C LYS A 673 21.18 -18.63 5.22
N ALA A 674 22.32 -18.93 5.84
CA ALA A 674 22.81 -18.17 7.00
C ALA A 674 23.12 -16.72 6.63
N SER A 675 23.73 -16.50 5.45
CA SER A 675 23.99 -15.17 4.92
C SER A 675 22.69 -14.40 4.66
N GLU A 676 21.77 -14.94 3.86
CA GLU A 676 20.51 -14.30 3.47
C GLU A 676 19.66 -13.92 4.70
N ALA A 677 19.55 -14.81 5.68
CA ALA A 677 18.66 -14.61 6.83
C ALA A 677 19.23 -13.69 7.92
N GLN A 678 20.55 -13.69 8.13
CA GLN A 678 21.14 -13.12 9.35
C GLN A 678 22.28 -12.12 9.12
N VAL A 679 23.08 -12.29 8.07
CA VAL A 679 24.33 -11.52 7.88
C VAL A 679 24.17 -10.46 6.80
N PHE A 680 23.64 -10.80 5.63
CA PHE A 680 23.43 -9.88 4.52
C PHE A 680 22.56 -8.67 4.90
N PRO A 681 21.43 -8.81 5.63
CA PRO A 681 20.61 -7.67 6.04
C PRO A 681 21.32 -6.71 7.01
N LYS A 682 22.36 -7.16 7.73
CA LYS A 682 23.14 -6.33 8.65
C LYS A 682 24.19 -5.48 7.94
N TYR A 683 24.78 -6.02 6.87
CA TYR A 683 25.93 -5.40 6.18
C TYR A 683 25.58 -4.76 4.84
N CYS A 684 24.34 -4.93 4.34
CA CYS A 684 23.87 -4.21 3.15
C CYS A 684 23.45 -2.77 3.49
N ASP A 685 23.58 -1.87 2.52
CA ASP A 685 23.03 -0.52 2.62
C ASP A 685 21.49 -0.58 2.73
N LYS A 686 20.93 0.06 3.76
CA LYS A 686 19.48 0.01 4.08
C LYS A 686 18.61 0.59 2.96
N LYS A 687 19.12 1.56 2.18
CA LYS A 687 18.40 2.23 1.08
C LYS A 687 18.54 1.43 -0.21
N THR A 688 19.75 1.04 -0.58
CA THR A 688 19.99 0.39 -1.89
C THR A 688 19.83 -1.13 -1.85
N LYS A 689 19.85 -1.74 -0.66
CA LYS A 689 19.88 -3.20 -0.44
C LYS A 689 21.01 -3.89 -1.19
N LYS A 690 22.15 -3.21 -1.32
CA LYS A 690 23.38 -3.72 -1.92
C LYS A 690 24.51 -3.73 -0.90
N LEU A 691 25.45 -4.64 -1.09
CA LEU A 691 26.66 -4.75 -0.28
C LEU A 691 27.87 -4.36 -1.12
N HIS A 692 28.72 -3.47 -0.60
CA HIS A 692 29.92 -2.99 -1.29
C HIS A 692 31.10 -3.96 -1.11
N LEU A 693 31.95 -4.08 -2.13
CA LEU A 693 33.10 -4.99 -2.16
C LEU A 693 34.02 -4.83 -0.93
N ASP A 694 34.27 -3.60 -0.49
CA ASP A 694 35.15 -3.35 0.66
C ASP A 694 34.56 -3.93 1.96
N VAL A 695 33.23 -3.87 2.12
CA VAL A 695 32.52 -4.48 3.26
C VAL A 695 32.57 -6.01 3.18
N PHE A 696 32.52 -6.56 1.96
CA PHE A 696 32.65 -8.00 1.73
C PHE A 696 34.04 -8.53 2.09
N LEU A 697 35.09 -7.79 1.70
CA LEU A 697 36.49 -8.16 1.98
C LEU A 697 36.89 -7.93 3.44
N GLY A 698 36.17 -7.07 4.16
CA GLY A 698 36.31 -6.87 5.60
C GLY A 698 35.66 -7.96 6.46
N ASP A 699 34.92 -7.55 7.49
CA ASP A 699 34.44 -8.47 8.54
C ASP A 699 33.26 -9.37 8.11
N PHE A 700 32.69 -9.15 6.93
CA PHE A 700 31.50 -9.88 6.47
C PHE A 700 31.67 -11.40 6.48
N LEU A 701 32.80 -11.91 5.98
CA LEU A 701 33.05 -13.35 5.92
C LEU A 701 33.37 -13.95 7.30
N VAL A 702 33.93 -13.16 8.21
CA VAL A 702 34.20 -13.57 9.60
C VAL A 702 32.89 -13.63 10.39
N GLU A 703 32.00 -12.65 10.20
CA GLU A 703 30.64 -12.65 10.76
C GLU A 703 29.81 -13.83 10.24
N LEU A 704 29.95 -14.15 8.95
CA LEU A 704 29.29 -15.30 8.34
C LEU A 704 29.77 -16.60 8.95
N ALA A 705 31.08 -16.77 9.13
CA ALA A 705 31.66 -17.93 9.79
C ALA A 705 31.12 -18.10 11.23
N ALA A 706 31.09 -17.02 12.02
CA ALA A 706 30.55 -17.04 13.38
C ALA A 706 29.08 -17.46 13.41
N THR A 707 28.28 -16.96 12.48
CA THR A 707 26.85 -17.29 12.35
C THR A 707 26.63 -18.74 11.90
N VAL A 708 27.46 -19.25 10.99
CA VAL A 708 27.43 -20.65 10.55
C VAL A 708 27.79 -21.59 11.71
N ILE A 709 28.81 -21.27 12.50
CA ILE A 709 29.18 -22.06 13.69
C ILE A 709 28.06 -22.02 14.73
N GLN A 710 27.48 -20.85 14.98
CA GLN A 710 26.32 -20.71 15.89
C GLN A 710 25.17 -21.62 15.46
N ASN A 711 24.82 -21.63 14.17
CA ASN A 711 23.73 -22.44 13.63
C ASN A 711 24.06 -23.94 13.65
N LYS A 712 25.30 -24.33 13.30
CA LYS A 712 25.76 -25.72 13.24
C LYS A 712 25.84 -26.34 14.64
N LYS A 713 26.37 -25.61 15.62
CA LYS A 713 26.51 -26.05 17.02
C LYS A 713 25.29 -25.74 17.88
N LYS A 714 24.27 -25.05 17.34
CA LYS A 714 23.06 -24.61 18.05
C LYS A 714 23.39 -23.81 19.33
N LEU A 715 24.38 -22.93 19.25
CA LEU A 715 24.82 -22.12 20.38
C LEU A 715 23.80 -21.02 20.69
N ALA A 716 23.57 -20.76 21.97
CA ALA A 716 22.65 -19.73 22.44
C ALA A 716 23.16 -18.30 22.17
N LYS A 717 24.49 -18.12 22.10
CA LYS A 717 25.17 -16.87 21.77
C LYS A 717 26.10 -17.08 20.59
N ARG A 718 26.31 -16.02 19.80
CA ARG A 718 27.27 -16.01 18.70
C ARG A 718 28.70 -16.16 19.27
N PRO A 719 29.56 -17.00 18.68
CA PRO A 719 30.99 -17.02 18.97
C PRO A 719 31.64 -15.65 18.75
N ASP A 720 32.76 -15.41 19.43
CA ASP A 720 33.53 -14.18 19.24
C ASP A 720 34.25 -14.21 17.87
N LEU A 721 34.45 -13.04 17.27
CA LEU A 721 35.07 -12.94 15.94
C LEU A 721 36.57 -13.30 15.98
N THR A 722 37.18 -13.27 17.17
CA THR A 722 38.57 -13.67 17.41
C THR A 722 38.73 -15.16 17.72
N ASP A 723 37.63 -15.92 17.78
CA ASP A 723 37.71 -17.36 18.05
C ASP A 723 38.48 -18.08 16.94
N SER A 724 39.46 -18.91 17.32
CA SER A 724 40.32 -19.65 16.38
C SER A 724 39.50 -20.51 15.39
N GLU A 725 38.39 -21.10 15.83
CA GLU A 725 37.48 -21.87 14.98
C GLU A 725 36.70 -20.99 13.98
N VAL A 726 36.35 -19.76 14.36
CA VAL A 726 35.68 -18.79 13.48
C VAL A 726 36.66 -18.31 12.41
N LEU A 727 37.89 -17.99 12.80
CA LEU A 727 38.94 -17.56 11.87
C LEU A 727 39.32 -18.68 10.89
N ALA A 728 39.41 -19.93 11.36
CA ALA A 728 39.67 -21.09 10.50
C ALA A 728 38.56 -21.30 9.47
N LEU A 729 37.28 -21.24 9.89
CA LEU A 729 36.16 -21.37 8.98
C LEU A 729 36.07 -20.18 8.01
N ALA A 730 36.37 -18.96 8.47
CA ALA A 730 36.41 -17.77 7.62
C ALA A 730 37.50 -17.90 6.53
N ALA A 731 38.67 -18.43 6.86
CA ALA A 731 39.72 -18.74 5.89
C ALA A 731 39.27 -19.78 4.86
N GLU A 732 38.62 -20.86 5.31
CA GLU A 732 38.06 -21.89 4.42
C GLU A 732 37.02 -21.32 3.44
N LEU A 733 36.13 -20.44 3.93
CA LEU A 733 35.13 -19.75 3.08
C LEU A 733 35.81 -18.84 2.06
N LYS A 734 36.85 -18.10 2.46
CA LYS A 734 37.63 -17.23 1.57
C LYS A 734 38.29 -18.04 0.45
N GLU A 735 38.93 -19.15 0.76
CA GLU A 735 39.54 -20.03 -0.24
C GLU A 735 38.51 -20.63 -1.21
N LYS A 736 37.38 -21.12 -0.69
CA LYS A 736 36.28 -21.67 -1.52
C LYS A 736 35.73 -20.65 -2.51
N ILE A 737 35.55 -19.40 -2.08
CA ILE A 737 35.05 -18.33 -2.95
C ILE A 737 36.12 -17.96 -3.98
N ALA A 738 37.40 -17.89 -3.58
CA ALA A 738 38.52 -17.58 -4.47
C ALA A 738 38.69 -18.56 -5.64
N THR A 739 38.20 -19.81 -5.53
CA THR A 739 38.21 -20.78 -6.65
C THR A 739 37.47 -20.33 -7.91
N LYS A 740 36.58 -19.32 -7.78
CA LYS A 740 35.82 -18.74 -8.90
C LYS A 740 36.41 -17.45 -9.47
N ALA A 741 37.63 -17.07 -9.07
CA ALA A 741 38.30 -15.85 -9.55
C ALA A 741 38.50 -15.81 -11.08
N ASP A 742 38.90 -16.94 -11.68
CA ASP A 742 39.17 -17.05 -13.12
C ASP A 742 37.94 -17.43 -13.96
N ALA A 743 36.75 -17.50 -13.35
CA ALA A 743 35.54 -17.90 -14.05
C ALA A 743 35.08 -16.79 -15.01
N LYS A 744 34.99 -17.11 -16.31
CA LYS A 744 34.35 -16.24 -17.31
C LYS A 744 32.86 -16.60 -17.44
N PRO A 745 31.95 -15.61 -17.50
CA PRO A 745 30.54 -15.89 -17.69
C PRO A 745 30.35 -16.59 -19.05
N LYS A 746 29.76 -17.79 -19.05
CA LYS A 746 29.35 -18.47 -20.29
C LYS A 746 28.22 -17.67 -20.93
N GLU A 747 28.38 -17.30 -22.20
CA GLU A 747 27.27 -16.78 -23.00
C GLU A 747 26.15 -17.83 -22.99
N VAL A 748 24.98 -17.41 -22.50
CA VAL A 748 23.78 -18.23 -22.53
C VAL A 748 23.40 -18.40 -24.00
N LYS A 749 23.40 -19.63 -24.52
CA LYS A 749 22.87 -19.91 -25.86
C LYS A 749 21.39 -19.53 -25.86
N VAL A 750 21.10 -18.38 -26.45
CA VAL A 750 19.75 -17.91 -26.73
C VAL A 750 19.25 -18.71 -27.94
N ASP A 751 18.06 -19.29 -27.84
CA ASP A 751 17.42 -20.02 -28.95
C ASP A 751 17.37 -19.15 -30.21
N ALA A 752 17.55 -19.72 -31.40
CA ALA A 752 17.71 -19.00 -32.67
C ALA A 752 16.57 -18.02 -32.95
N VAL A 753 15.35 -18.34 -32.48
CA VAL A 753 14.18 -17.46 -32.58
C VAL A 753 14.33 -16.24 -31.67
N THR A 754 14.73 -16.46 -30.41
CA THR A 754 14.93 -15.38 -29.44
C THR A 754 16.17 -14.54 -29.80
N ALA A 755 17.21 -15.14 -30.38
CA ALA A 755 18.39 -14.44 -30.88
C ALA A 755 18.04 -13.52 -32.05
N ARG A 756 17.17 -13.95 -32.98
CA ARG A 756 16.65 -13.09 -34.06
C ARG A 756 15.78 -11.95 -33.54
N LEU A 757 14.99 -12.18 -32.49
CA LEU A 757 14.12 -11.16 -31.89
C LEU A 757 14.87 -10.16 -31.01
N THR A 758 16.11 -10.47 -30.61
CA THR A 758 16.95 -9.63 -29.76
C THR A 758 18.19 -9.06 -30.48
N ASP A 759 18.31 -9.30 -31.80
CA ASP A 759 19.38 -8.73 -32.62
C ASP A 759 19.13 -7.25 -32.93
N THR A 760 19.85 -6.39 -32.24
CA THR A 760 19.76 -4.93 -32.36
C THR A 760 20.35 -4.41 -33.65
N LYS A 761 21.15 -5.22 -34.38
CA LYS A 761 21.70 -4.85 -35.69
C LYS A 761 20.61 -4.72 -36.76
N ALA A 762 19.48 -5.40 -36.58
CA ALA A 762 18.32 -5.32 -37.48
C ALA A 762 17.38 -4.15 -37.14
N TYR A 763 17.65 -3.36 -36.10
CA TYR A 763 16.79 -2.23 -35.72
C TYR A 763 16.86 -1.15 -36.79
N THR A 764 15.70 -0.78 -37.35
CA THR A 764 15.57 0.29 -38.35
C THR A 764 14.50 1.30 -37.93
N GLY A 765 14.60 2.53 -38.45
CA GLY A 765 13.66 3.62 -38.20
C GLY A 765 13.43 3.91 -36.72
N THR A 766 12.17 3.81 -36.29
CA THR A 766 11.69 4.11 -34.93
C THR A 766 12.32 3.25 -33.83
N HIS A 767 12.87 2.07 -34.17
CA HIS A 767 13.57 1.23 -33.20
C HIS A 767 14.89 1.88 -32.74
N LYS A 768 15.66 2.53 -33.62
CA LYS A 768 16.90 3.23 -33.24
C LYS A 768 16.66 4.52 -32.45
N GLU A 769 15.48 5.12 -32.63
CA GLU A 769 15.05 6.26 -31.83
C GLU A 769 14.68 5.83 -30.40
N ARG A 770 14.04 4.67 -30.27
CA ARG A 770 13.52 4.17 -28.99
C ARG A 770 14.53 3.37 -28.18
N PHE A 771 15.46 2.71 -28.83
CA PHE A 771 16.43 1.79 -28.23
C PHE A 771 17.85 2.22 -28.59
N ASP A 772 18.79 2.02 -27.67
CA ASP A 772 20.22 2.19 -27.93
C ASP A 772 20.80 0.99 -28.69
N ASP A 773 22.07 1.08 -29.08
CA ASP A 773 22.75 0.04 -29.87
C ASP A 773 22.87 -1.28 -29.10
N SER A 774 22.68 -1.27 -27.78
CA SER A 774 22.61 -2.45 -26.92
C SER A 774 21.20 -3.03 -26.76
N GLY A 775 20.19 -2.43 -27.41
CA GLY A 775 18.78 -2.88 -27.38
C GLY A 775 18.03 -2.41 -26.14
N LYS A 776 18.66 -1.58 -25.31
CA LYS A 776 18.05 -1.04 -24.10
C LYS A 776 17.27 0.21 -24.47
N GLY A 777 16.02 0.29 -24.02
CA GLY A 777 15.17 1.43 -24.31
C GLY A 777 15.79 2.72 -23.75
N LYS A 778 15.94 3.75 -24.58
CA LYS A 778 16.49 5.08 -24.24
C LYS A 778 15.63 5.88 -23.23
N GLY A 779 14.70 5.21 -22.54
CA GLY A 779 13.85 5.80 -21.52
C GLY A 779 12.97 6.92 -22.09
N ILE A 780 13.03 8.09 -21.46
CA ILE A 780 12.31 9.29 -21.88
C ILE A 780 12.88 9.86 -23.19
N ALA A 781 14.19 9.77 -23.40
CA ALA A 781 14.86 10.31 -24.59
C ALA A 781 14.45 9.59 -25.88
N GLY A 782 14.07 8.31 -25.80
CA GLY A 782 13.54 7.57 -26.95
C GLY A 782 12.01 7.60 -27.11
N ARG A 783 11.28 8.17 -26.14
CA ARG A 783 9.80 8.25 -26.15
C ARG A 783 9.28 9.66 -26.38
N LYS A 784 10.14 10.67 -26.34
CA LYS A 784 9.83 12.06 -26.65
C LYS A 784 10.75 12.55 -27.76
N ASN A 785 10.18 13.15 -28.80
CA ASN A 785 10.95 13.96 -29.74
C ASN A 785 11.40 15.21 -28.99
N LEU A 786 12.65 15.23 -28.53
CA LEU A 786 13.28 16.46 -28.06
C LEU A 786 13.56 17.31 -29.30
N VAL A 787 12.97 18.50 -29.34
CA VAL A 787 13.26 19.50 -30.37
C VAL A 787 14.66 20.02 -30.09
N ASP A 788 15.53 19.96 -31.09
CA ASP A 788 16.86 20.51 -31.02
C ASP A 788 16.77 22.05 -31.06
N ASP A 789 17.21 22.73 -30.00
CA ASP A 789 17.26 24.19 -29.91
C ASP A 789 18.43 24.79 -30.71
N SER A 790 19.15 23.98 -31.49
CA SER A 790 20.23 24.43 -32.41
C SER A 790 19.73 25.25 -33.62
N GLY A 791 18.41 25.36 -33.80
CA GLY A 791 17.80 26.12 -34.91
C GLY A 791 17.83 25.39 -36.26
N TYR A 792 18.22 24.12 -36.31
CA TYR A 792 18.31 23.34 -37.54
C TYR A 792 17.02 22.54 -37.81
N VAL A 793 16.48 22.65 -39.04
CA VAL A 793 15.18 22.06 -39.41
C VAL A 793 15.28 20.52 -39.45
N THR A 794 14.41 19.87 -38.69
CA THR A 794 14.27 18.40 -38.62
C THR A 794 13.78 17.82 -39.94
N GLY A 795 14.72 17.43 -40.80
CA GLY A 795 14.47 16.80 -42.10
C GLY A 795 15.71 16.65 -42.99
N TYR A 796 16.80 17.37 -42.70
CA TYR A 796 18.04 17.32 -43.48
C TYR A 796 19.05 16.32 -42.87
N LYS A 797 19.31 15.21 -43.58
CA LYS A 797 20.39 14.26 -43.24
C LYS A 797 21.72 14.74 -43.85
N GLY A 798 22.35 15.72 -43.21
CA GLY A 798 23.63 16.25 -43.68
C GLY A 798 24.24 17.23 -42.70
N GLN A 799 24.56 16.77 -41.49
CA GLN A 799 25.45 17.51 -40.59
C GLN A 799 26.80 16.78 -40.62
N GLY A 800 27.80 17.37 -41.31
CA GLY A 800 29.20 16.94 -41.22
C GLY A 800 29.88 16.34 -42.46
N SER A 801 29.59 16.77 -43.69
CA SER A 801 30.45 16.42 -44.84
C SER A 801 30.64 17.60 -45.80
N SER A 802 31.51 18.53 -45.44
CA SER A 802 32.19 19.43 -46.37
C SER A 802 33.47 19.89 -45.68
N ASP A 803 34.44 18.99 -45.65
CA ASP A 803 35.87 19.28 -45.74
C ASP A 803 36.55 17.98 -46.20
N ASP A 804 37.63 18.11 -46.97
CA ASP A 804 38.37 17.08 -47.71
C ASP A 804 37.79 16.63 -49.07
N GLN A 805 37.68 17.58 -50.00
CA GLN A 805 38.08 17.30 -51.39
C GLN A 805 39.55 17.69 -51.58
N GLN A 806 40.45 16.72 -51.51
CA GLN A 806 41.72 16.73 -52.24
C GLN A 806 42.23 15.29 -52.41
N GLY A 807 42.37 14.85 -53.66
CA GLY A 807 43.29 13.76 -54.00
C GLY A 807 42.73 12.61 -54.84
N ALA A 808 43.12 12.64 -56.12
CA ALA A 808 43.38 11.50 -57.01
C ALA A 808 42.22 10.86 -57.81
N SER A 809 42.28 11.24 -59.09
CA SER A 809 41.75 10.73 -60.35
C SER A 809 41.61 9.19 -60.55
N PRO A 810 40.88 8.77 -61.61
CA PRO A 810 40.30 7.44 -61.74
C PRO A 810 41.12 6.50 -62.65
N SER A 811 40.96 5.19 -62.46
CA SER A 811 41.28 4.22 -63.51
C SER A 811 40.41 2.96 -63.44
N LYS A 812 39.60 2.84 -64.50
CA LYS A 812 38.95 1.66 -65.11
C LYS A 812 37.94 0.84 -64.31
#